data_AF-A0A512MI37-F1
#
_entry.id   AF-A0A512MI37-F1
#
_cell.length_a   1.000
_cell.length_b   1.000
_cell.length_c   1.000
_cell.angle_alpha   90.00
_cell.angle_beta   90.00
_cell.angle_gamma   90.00
#
_symmetry.space_group_name_H-M   'P 1'
#
loop_
_entity.id
_entity.type
_entity.pdbx_description
1 polymer ?
#
loop_
_entity_poly.entity_id
_entity_poly.type
_entity_poly.pdbx_seq_one_letter_code
_entity_poly.pdbx_strand_id
1 'polypeptide(L)'
;MSKKPKPSQDSTDDIESEFSRLFWAARKEQTAREKAASANDPATKVAIDFADAQGLDWAKKLIHASRFERIGEYEKAHKLLTEIQPAIPGQWQGLLYYIRGTVFHGDGKLDEAITDYQRALDDPRYDRPGNAWFTIGHALSDKGELDAALKAYHNAFNDPNFDTPGDVWYSIGYDLSEKGEQTEAIKAYYKALNDPKYEEPGSAWHNIAVALSEKGDLEKAIKAYREALKEPKHRWAAKTWANLAQVYVEAGKPQDAETAFSHALSSPDPQGGDHARARLGLQILLSNITTQALSPDDRAMVDKPTASTAPATIEDSIIAAINEAGDTQYEKYLAKPNSKRDDTLSILRGWSSAVTLLEGSERRWRGGGYFLKWRGFGIVIDPGFDFLRNFHDAGYHGREIQAVVVSHNHPDHNSDLKDIDDLRYELYKRRAADKSVGGGLPYVLLWDQDTEHATKFAIEKPQHQHPPIVMPSGFPQSVNLAKHDAKVPVRVTPFKVNHGSDVQHAMGMMVELLDKKGKTALRIGYTADTAYFEDLHKHLEKCDILIAHISQPSIEELKDPSKFKDTHLGYRGTAKLLRECQPKLALIGEFWAGFTDLRIPLVKGLRLHSGLKNVLPAGLSMHLRLPSLDIECTECRKPTPFTDIKVAPPTDNFGSLAYLCPGCMIG
;
A
#
# COMPACT_ATOMS: atom_id res chain seq x y z
N MET A 1 -72.52 12.95 9.07
CA MET A 1 -71.71 11.73 8.85
C MET A 1 -71.81 11.34 7.38
N SER A 2 -70.89 11.82 6.54
CA SER A 2 -70.76 11.33 5.16
C SER A 2 -69.58 10.35 5.15
N LYS A 3 -69.89 9.05 5.13
CA LYS A 3 -68.87 8.01 4.96
C LYS A 3 -68.34 8.15 3.52
N LYS A 4 -67.08 8.57 3.38
CA LYS A 4 -66.35 8.41 2.11
C LYS A 4 -66.46 6.94 1.69
N PRO A 5 -66.74 6.63 0.40
CA PRO A 5 -66.77 5.25 -0.05
C PRO A 5 -65.39 4.63 0.22
N LYS A 6 -65.35 3.42 0.77
CA LYS A 6 -64.12 2.63 0.73
C LYS A 6 -63.78 2.41 -0.75
N PRO A 7 -62.54 2.65 -1.19
CA PRO A 7 -62.12 2.27 -2.53
C PRO A 7 -62.36 0.77 -2.71
N SER A 8 -62.89 0.37 -3.88
CA SER A 8 -63.02 -1.03 -4.25
C SER A 8 -61.65 -1.69 -4.27
N GLN A 9 -61.56 -2.98 -3.92
CA GLN A 9 -60.31 -3.76 -3.97
C GLN A 9 -59.60 -3.62 -5.34
N ASP A 10 -60.37 -3.57 -6.43
CA ASP A 10 -59.84 -3.36 -7.79
C ASP A 10 -59.08 -2.04 -8.00
N SER A 11 -59.39 -0.96 -7.26
CA SER A 11 -58.71 0.33 -7.43
C SER A 11 -57.45 0.48 -6.57
N THR A 12 -57.34 -0.30 -5.48
CA THR A 12 -56.13 -0.31 -4.65
C THR A 12 -55.05 -1.19 -5.27
N ASP A 13 -55.43 -2.32 -5.87
CA ASP A 13 -54.50 -3.21 -6.56
C ASP A 13 -53.85 -2.51 -7.78
N ASP A 14 -54.61 -1.64 -8.47
CA ASP A 14 -54.11 -0.82 -9.58
C ASP A 14 -53.06 0.22 -9.12
N ILE A 15 -53.29 0.89 -7.98
CA ILE A 15 -52.34 1.86 -7.41
C ILE A 15 -51.05 1.18 -6.96
N GLU A 16 -51.14 0.00 -6.34
CA GLU A 16 -49.98 -0.74 -5.84
C GLU A 16 -49.11 -1.29 -6.96
N SER A 17 -49.73 -1.92 -7.95
CA SER A 17 -49.05 -2.42 -9.15
C SER A 17 -48.39 -1.28 -9.92
N GLU A 18 -49.09 -0.16 -10.08
CA GLU A 18 -48.55 1.01 -10.78
C GLU A 18 -47.39 1.66 -10.00
N PHE A 19 -47.49 1.78 -8.67
CA PHE A 19 -46.37 2.27 -7.87
C PHE A 19 -45.14 1.37 -7.98
N SER A 20 -45.29 0.04 -7.84
CA SER A 20 -44.15 -0.89 -7.98
C SER A 20 -43.49 -0.72 -9.35
N ARG A 21 -44.29 -0.69 -10.42
CA ARG A 21 -43.81 -0.52 -11.79
C ARG A 21 -43.04 0.79 -11.96
N LEU A 22 -43.57 1.90 -11.45
CA LEU A 22 -42.93 3.23 -11.54
C LEU A 22 -41.67 3.32 -10.67
N PHE A 23 -41.68 2.74 -9.47
CA PHE A 23 -40.53 2.70 -8.58
C PHE A 23 -39.34 1.97 -9.23
N TRP A 24 -39.58 0.78 -9.77
CA TRP A 24 -38.53 0.00 -10.43
C TRP A 24 -38.05 0.63 -11.73
N ALA A 25 -38.95 1.28 -12.49
CA ALA A 25 -38.55 2.08 -13.66
C ALA A 25 -37.65 3.26 -13.27
N ALA A 26 -38.00 3.99 -12.21
CA ALA A 26 -37.19 5.06 -11.65
C ALA A 26 -35.82 4.54 -11.18
N ARG A 27 -35.78 3.45 -10.40
CA ARG A 27 -34.53 2.86 -9.90
C ARG A 27 -33.62 2.36 -11.04
N LYS A 28 -34.19 1.82 -12.12
CA LYS A 28 -33.45 1.43 -13.33
C LYS A 28 -32.83 2.63 -14.03
N GLU A 29 -33.59 3.71 -14.21
CA GLU A 29 -33.06 4.95 -14.80
C GLU A 29 -31.99 5.62 -13.91
N GLN A 30 -32.20 5.62 -12.59
CA GLN A 30 -31.20 6.09 -11.62
C GLN A 30 -29.87 5.36 -11.81
N THR A 31 -29.91 4.02 -11.90
CA THR A 31 -28.72 3.17 -12.11
C THR A 31 -27.99 3.54 -13.42
N ALA A 32 -28.73 3.72 -14.52
CA ALA A 32 -28.13 4.11 -15.81
C ALA A 32 -27.51 5.52 -15.77
N ARG A 33 -28.05 6.42 -14.94
CA ARG A 33 -27.67 7.84 -14.86
C ARG A 33 -26.71 8.19 -13.72
N GLU A 34 -26.33 7.26 -12.86
CA GLU A 34 -25.18 7.43 -11.94
C GLU A 34 -23.93 7.94 -12.69
N LYS A 35 -23.83 7.64 -14.00
CA LYS A 35 -22.77 8.06 -14.93
C LYS A 35 -22.88 9.53 -15.42
N ALA A 36 -23.96 10.25 -15.13
CA ALA A 36 -24.15 11.66 -15.47
C ALA A 36 -24.94 12.39 -14.39
N ALA A 37 -24.28 13.27 -13.62
CA ALA A 37 -24.79 14.06 -12.49
C ALA A 37 -25.91 15.09 -12.83
N SER A 38 -26.83 14.75 -13.73
CA SER A 38 -27.92 15.60 -14.19
C SER A 38 -29.16 15.41 -13.30
N ALA A 39 -29.70 16.52 -12.80
CA ALA A 39 -30.86 16.59 -11.91
C ALA A 39 -32.22 16.24 -12.57
N ASN A 40 -32.23 15.73 -13.80
CA ASN A 40 -33.44 15.66 -14.64
C ASN A 40 -33.74 14.23 -15.10
N ASP A 41 -34.06 13.34 -14.15
CA ASP A 41 -34.48 11.94 -14.37
C ASP A 41 -36.02 11.87 -14.58
N PRO A 42 -36.50 11.63 -15.82
CA PRO A 42 -37.92 11.61 -16.13
C PRO A 42 -38.70 10.50 -15.43
N ALA A 43 -38.17 9.27 -15.32
CA ALA A 43 -38.88 8.18 -14.66
C ALA A 43 -38.99 8.43 -13.14
N THR A 44 -37.92 8.93 -12.52
CA THR A 44 -37.95 9.37 -11.12
C THR A 44 -38.98 10.48 -10.92
N LYS A 45 -39.04 11.45 -11.85
CA LYS A 45 -40.06 12.51 -11.78
C LYS A 45 -41.48 11.95 -11.89
N VAL A 46 -41.75 11.06 -12.85
CA VAL A 46 -43.07 10.43 -13.01
C VAL A 46 -43.46 9.64 -11.75
N ALA A 47 -42.53 8.91 -11.14
CA ALA A 47 -42.79 8.17 -9.91
C ALA A 47 -43.11 9.10 -8.72
N ILE A 48 -42.41 10.24 -8.60
CA ILE A 48 -42.68 11.26 -7.58
C ILE A 48 -44.03 11.94 -7.83
N ASP A 49 -44.31 12.35 -9.06
CA ASP A 49 -45.57 13.01 -9.44
C ASP A 49 -46.77 12.08 -9.18
N PHE A 50 -46.61 10.77 -9.46
CA PHE A 50 -47.60 9.75 -9.10
C PHE A 50 -47.79 9.65 -7.57
N ALA A 51 -46.70 9.55 -6.80
CA ALA A 51 -46.78 9.47 -5.35
C ALA A 51 -47.46 10.71 -4.74
N ASP A 52 -47.15 11.92 -5.25
CA ASP A 52 -47.79 13.17 -4.82
C ASP A 52 -49.29 13.18 -5.18
N ALA A 53 -49.67 12.74 -6.39
CA ALA A 53 -51.07 12.66 -6.82
C ALA A 53 -51.91 11.69 -5.97
N GLN A 54 -51.30 10.62 -5.47
CA GLN A 54 -51.94 9.64 -4.58
C GLN A 54 -51.82 9.99 -3.09
N GLY A 55 -51.12 11.08 -2.73
CA GLY A 55 -50.90 11.49 -1.34
C GLY A 55 -49.99 10.54 -0.54
N LEU A 56 -49.07 9.84 -1.20
CA LEU A 56 -48.19 8.83 -0.62
C LEU A 56 -46.84 9.45 -0.22
N ASP A 57 -46.79 10.18 0.91
CA ASP A 57 -45.55 10.83 1.38
C ASP A 57 -44.40 9.84 1.62
N TRP A 58 -44.71 8.65 2.16
CA TRP A 58 -43.71 7.58 2.36
C TRP A 58 -43.08 7.12 1.05
N ALA A 59 -43.87 7.04 -0.03
CA ALA A 59 -43.43 6.55 -1.35
C ALA A 59 -42.45 7.52 -2.00
N LYS A 60 -42.76 8.82 -1.93
CA LYS A 60 -41.88 9.90 -2.37
C LYS A 60 -40.53 9.87 -1.65
N LYS A 61 -40.55 9.75 -0.33
CA LYS A 61 -39.33 9.66 0.49
C LYS A 61 -38.53 8.39 0.20
N LEU A 62 -39.19 7.27 -0.06
CA LEU A 62 -38.54 6.02 -0.48
C LEU A 62 -37.84 6.17 -1.85
N ILE A 63 -38.49 6.82 -2.83
CA ILE A 63 -37.87 7.14 -4.13
C ILE A 63 -36.64 8.06 -3.94
N HIS A 64 -36.74 9.07 -3.09
CA HIS A 64 -35.60 9.94 -2.78
C HIS A 64 -34.46 9.21 -2.06
N ALA A 65 -34.76 8.30 -1.13
CA ALA A 65 -33.76 7.48 -0.47
C ALA A 65 -33.02 6.57 -1.46
N SER A 66 -33.76 5.92 -2.37
CA SER A 66 -33.19 5.17 -3.50
C SER A 66 -32.26 6.04 -4.34
N ARG A 67 -32.65 7.27 -4.65
CA ARG A 67 -31.79 8.19 -5.41
C ARG A 67 -30.53 8.61 -4.64
N PHE A 68 -30.65 8.89 -3.34
CA PHE A 68 -29.52 9.30 -2.52
C PHE A 68 -28.48 8.18 -2.39
N GLU A 69 -28.93 6.92 -2.24
CA GLU A 69 -28.08 5.74 -2.30
C GLU A 69 -27.24 5.70 -3.59
N ARG A 70 -27.91 5.86 -4.73
CA ARG A 70 -27.30 5.82 -6.07
C ARG A 70 -26.22 6.88 -6.33
N ILE A 71 -26.30 8.02 -5.63
CA ILE A 71 -25.31 9.11 -5.74
C ILE A 71 -24.32 9.15 -4.57
N GLY A 72 -24.30 8.13 -3.71
CA GLY A 72 -23.37 8.03 -2.58
C GLY A 72 -23.71 8.89 -1.36
N GLU A 73 -24.92 9.45 -1.28
CA GLU A 73 -25.39 10.31 -0.20
C GLU A 73 -26.08 9.49 0.90
N TYR A 74 -25.36 8.51 1.46
CA TYR A 74 -25.92 7.48 2.34
C TYR A 74 -26.55 8.02 3.62
N GLU A 75 -25.98 9.08 4.22
CA GLU A 75 -26.56 9.73 5.41
C GLU A 75 -27.97 10.28 5.15
N LYS A 76 -28.17 10.94 3.99
CA LYS A 76 -29.47 11.48 3.60
C LYS A 76 -30.47 10.35 3.34
N ALA A 77 -30.02 9.26 2.71
CA ALA A 77 -30.84 8.08 2.50
C ALA A 77 -31.26 7.44 3.84
N HIS A 78 -30.33 7.21 4.76
CA HIS A 78 -30.60 6.67 6.09
C HIS A 78 -31.61 7.50 6.87
N LYS A 79 -31.48 8.82 6.84
CA LYS A 79 -32.43 9.74 7.49
C LYS A 79 -33.84 9.55 6.96
N LEU A 80 -34.02 9.56 5.63
CA LEU A 80 -35.34 9.38 5.01
C LEU A 80 -35.93 8.01 5.31
N LEU A 81 -35.14 6.94 5.25
CA LEU A 81 -35.60 5.58 5.53
C LEU A 81 -36.05 5.43 7.00
N THR A 82 -35.33 6.07 7.93
CA THR A 82 -35.70 6.09 9.36
C THR A 82 -37.00 6.85 9.60
N GLU A 83 -37.20 7.99 8.92
CA GLU A 83 -38.43 8.79 9.02
C GLU A 83 -39.67 8.04 8.50
N ILE A 84 -39.55 7.23 7.43
CA ILE A 84 -40.69 6.52 6.85
C ILE A 84 -40.98 5.16 7.49
N GLN A 85 -40.00 4.54 8.17
CA GLN A 85 -40.16 3.23 8.82
C GLN A 85 -41.46 3.05 9.63
N PRO A 86 -41.91 4.01 10.46
CA PRO A 86 -43.14 3.85 11.24
C PRO A 86 -44.43 4.09 10.43
N ALA A 87 -44.34 4.74 9.27
CA ALA A 87 -45.48 5.17 8.46
C ALA A 87 -45.70 4.34 7.19
N ILE A 88 -44.71 3.55 6.78
CA ILE A 88 -44.80 2.77 5.55
C ILE A 88 -45.84 1.64 5.70
N PRO A 89 -46.76 1.44 4.73
CA PRO A 89 -47.71 0.35 4.78
C PRO A 89 -47.02 -1.01 4.80
N GLY A 90 -47.60 -1.98 5.51
CA GLY A 90 -46.98 -3.28 5.74
C GLY A 90 -46.52 -3.98 4.46
N GLN A 91 -47.25 -3.85 3.34
CA GLN A 91 -46.92 -4.48 2.05
C GLN A 91 -45.65 -3.97 1.38
N TRP A 92 -45.15 -2.81 1.81
CA TRP A 92 -43.92 -2.22 1.29
C TRP A 92 -42.74 -2.39 2.24
N GLN A 93 -42.89 -3.15 3.34
CA GLN A 93 -41.80 -3.40 4.30
C GLN A 93 -40.66 -4.18 3.64
N GLY A 94 -40.94 -5.21 2.85
CA GLY A 94 -39.90 -5.90 2.07
C GLY A 94 -39.11 -4.96 1.16
N LEU A 95 -39.79 -4.04 0.46
CA LEU A 95 -39.12 -3.03 -0.37
C LEU A 95 -38.29 -2.05 0.47
N LEU A 96 -38.79 -1.63 1.63
CA LEU A 96 -38.04 -0.77 2.55
C LEU A 96 -36.75 -1.44 3.03
N TYR A 97 -36.84 -2.71 3.45
CA TYR A 97 -35.68 -3.48 3.88
C TYR A 97 -34.68 -3.64 2.74
N TYR A 98 -35.13 -3.95 1.53
CA TYR A 98 -34.24 -4.00 0.37
C TYR A 98 -33.49 -2.68 0.14
N ILE A 99 -34.20 -1.54 0.11
CA ILE A 99 -33.55 -0.24 -0.09
C ILE A 99 -32.62 0.12 1.06
N ARG A 100 -33.01 -0.15 2.31
CA ARG A 100 -32.14 0.07 3.48
C ARG A 100 -30.90 -0.80 3.45
N GLY A 101 -31.04 -2.04 3.00
CA GLY A 101 -29.93 -2.95 2.73
C GLY A 101 -28.95 -2.35 1.71
N THR A 102 -29.45 -1.80 0.59
CA THR A 102 -28.58 -1.15 -0.42
C THR A 102 -27.84 0.07 0.12
N VAL A 103 -28.48 0.84 1.00
CA VAL A 103 -27.82 1.97 1.68
C VAL A 103 -26.74 1.47 2.65
N PHE A 104 -27.04 0.46 3.47
CA PHE A 104 -26.05 -0.12 4.38
C PHE A 104 -24.86 -0.72 3.63
N HIS A 105 -25.11 -1.37 2.50
CA HIS A 105 -24.05 -1.92 1.64
C HIS A 105 -23.14 -0.81 1.11
N GLY A 106 -23.72 0.26 0.55
CA GLY A 106 -22.96 1.42 0.09
C GLY A 106 -22.17 2.13 1.21
N ASP A 107 -22.70 2.13 2.43
CA ASP A 107 -22.05 2.65 3.64
C ASP A 107 -21.02 1.68 4.27
N GLY A 108 -20.75 0.53 3.63
CA GLY A 108 -19.79 -0.48 4.08
C GLY A 108 -20.26 -1.36 5.26
N LYS A 109 -21.51 -1.23 5.69
CA LYS A 109 -22.13 -2.02 6.78
C LYS A 109 -22.71 -3.32 6.23
N LEU A 110 -21.82 -4.23 5.85
CA LEU A 110 -22.18 -5.43 5.08
C LEU A 110 -23.07 -6.41 5.86
N ASP A 111 -22.88 -6.57 7.16
CA ASP A 111 -23.70 -7.49 7.97
C ASP A 111 -25.14 -6.97 8.17
N GLU A 112 -25.30 -5.67 8.40
CA GLU A 112 -26.60 -5.01 8.44
C GLU A 112 -27.31 -5.07 7.09
N ALA A 113 -26.56 -4.88 5.99
CA ALA A 113 -27.08 -5.01 4.64
C ALA A 113 -27.63 -6.41 4.36
N ILE A 114 -26.84 -7.46 4.63
CA ILE A 114 -27.27 -8.86 4.46
C ILE A 114 -28.50 -9.17 5.32
N THR A 115 -28.53 -8.70 6.58
CA THR A 115 -29.67 -8.88 7.47
C THR A 115 -30.94 -8.26 6.88
N ASP A 116 -30.86 -7.07 6.32
CA ASP A 116 -32.02 -6.41 5.71
C ASP A 116 -32.43 -7.01 4.37
N TYR A 117 -31.49 -7.48 3.55
CA TYR A 117 -31.86 -8.25 2.36
C TYR A 117 -32.57 -9.55 2.71
N GLN A 118 -32.14 -10.25 3.77
CA GLN A 118 -32.84 -11.44 4.27
C GLN A 118 -34.25 -11.11 4.72
N ARG A 119 -34.45 -10.01 5.46
CA ARG A 119 -35.80 -9.54 5.83
C ARG A 119 -36.67 -9.18 4.62
N ALA A 120 -36.07 -8.67 3.55
CA ALA A 120 -36.80 -8.42 2.30
C ALA A 120 -37.26 -9.74 1.66
N LEU A 121 -36.41 -10.78 1.66
CA LEU A 121 -36.74 -12.12 1.17
C LEU A 121 -37.77 -12.85 2.04
N ASP A 122 -37.82 -12.56 3.34
CA ASP A 122 -38.80 -13.10 4.27
C ASP A 122 -40.20 -12.47 4.11
N ASP A 123 -40.32 -11.29 3.47
CA ASP A 123 -41.62 -10.67 3.17
C ASP A 123 -42.20 -11.24 1.87
N PRO A 124 -43.30 -12.03 1.93
CA PRO A 124 -43.88 -12.67 0.75
C PRO A 124 -44.46 -11.68 -0.28
N ARG A 125 -44.57 -10.38 0.07
CA ARG A 125 -45.04 -9.33 -0.83
C ARG A 125 -43.90 -8.61 -1.54
N TYR A 126 -42.64 -8.91 -1.21
CA TYR A 126 -41.51 -8.40 -1.98
C TYR A 126 -41.46 -9.10 -3.34
N ASP A 127 -41.57 -8.31 -4.41
CA ASP A 127 -41.82 -8.80 -5.77
C ASP A 127 -40.55 -8.99 -6.62
N ARG A 128 -39.37 -8.75 -6.05
CA ARG A 128 -38.06 -8.86 -6.73
C ARG A 128 -37.02 -9.68 -5.94
N PRO A 129 -37.32 -10.91 -5.50
CA PRO A 129 -36.39 -11.72 -4.72
C PRO A 129 -35.04 -11.95 -5.42
N GLY A 130 -35.01 -12.00 -6.76
CA GLY A 130 -33.78 -12.13 -7.53
C GLY A 130 -32.81 -10.97 -7.31
N ASN A 131 -33.33 -9.74 -7.19
CA ASN A 131 -32.51 -8.55 -6.92
C ASN A 131 -31.89 -8.63 -5.52
N ALA A 132 -32.67 -9.04 -4.51
CA ALA A 132 -32.15 -9.22 -3.15
C ALA A 132 -31.07 -10.32 -3.09
N TRP A 133 -31.29 -11.46 -3.75
CA TRP A 133 -30.28 -12.52 -3.84
C TRP A 133 -29.00 -12.08 -4.54
N PHE A 134 -29.12 -11.32 -5.63
CA PHE A 134 -27.98 -10.76 -6.34
C PHE A 134 -27.16 -9.82 -5.45
N THR A 135 -27.82 -8.91 -4.73
CA THR A 135 -27.12 -7.96 -3.85
C THR A 135 -26.59 -8.61 -2.57
N ILE A 136 -27.23 -9.65 -2.04
CA ILE A 136 -26.63 -10.52 -0.99
C ILE A 136 -25.34 -11.14 -1.50
N GLY A 137 -25.33 -11.63 -2.74
CA GLY A 137 -24.13 -12.18 -3.37
C GLY A 137 -22.99 -11.16 -3.42
N HIS A 138 -23.26 -9.93 -3.87
CA HIS A 138 -22.27 -8.85 -3.86
C HIS A 138 -21.76 -8.55 -2.45
N ALA A 139 -22.64 -8.40 -1.47
CA ALA A 139 -22.24 -8.11 -0.09
C ALA A 139 -21.38 -9.24 0.51
N LEU A 140 -21.69 -10.51 0.21
CA LEU A 140 -20.88 -11.66 0.63
C LEU A 140 -19.54 -11.72 -0.10
N SER A 141 -19.50 -11.35 -1.38
CA SER A 141 -18.27 -11.21 -2.16
C SER A 141 -17.35 -10.15 -1.56
N ASP A 142 -17.89 -8.98 -1.19
CA ASP A 142 -17.13 -7.90 -0.55
C ASP A 142 -16.57 -8.31 0.83
N LYS A 143 -17.23 -9.24 1.52
CA LYS A 143 -16.73 -9.87 2.75
C LYS A 143 -15.68 -10.98 2.51
N GLY A 144 -15.46 -11.39 1.26
CA GLY A 144 -14.61 -12.53 0.89
C GLY A 144 -15.26 -13.91 1.11
N GLU A 145 -16.56 -13.97 1.41
CA GLU A 145 -17.32 -15.21 1.60
C GLU A 145 -17.78 -15.79 0.24
N LEU A 146 -16.83 -16.06 -0.65
CA LEU A 146 -17.08 -16.35 -2.08
C LEU A 146 -18.01 -17.54 -2.33
N ASP A 147 -17.92 -18.63 -1.56
CA ASP A 147 -18.83 -19.78 -1.74
C ASP A 147 -20.29 -19.46 -1.35
N ALA A 148 -20.49 -18.58 -0.37
CA ALA A 148 -21.82 -18.12 0.01
C ALA A 148 -22.36 -17.13 -1.04
N ALA A 149 -21.50 -16.27 -1.58
CA ALA A 149 -21.82 -15.37 -2.68
C ALA A 149 -22.29 -16.13 -3.92
N LEU A 150 -21.56 -17.15 -4.35
CA LEU A 150 -21.93 -18.00 -5.49
C LEU A 150 -23.29 -18.68 -5.30
N LYS A 151 -23.60 -19.17 -4.09
CA LYS A 151 -24.92 -19.73 -3.77
C LYS A 151 -26.03 -18.67 -3.87
N ALA A 152 -25.79 -17.47 -3.37
CA ALA A 152 -26.73 -16.36 -3.45
C ALA A 152 -26.99 -15.95 -4.91
N TYR A 153 -25.94 -15.81 -5.73
CA TYR A 153 -26.08 -15.55 -7.17
C TYR A 153 -26.90 -16.63 -7.88
N HIS A 154 -26.67 -17.91 -7.57
CA HIS A 154 -27.47 -18.98 -8.15
C HIS A 154 -28.95 -18.92 -7.75
N ASN A 155 -29.25 -18.49 -6.53
CA ASN A 155 -30.63 -18.27 -6.11
C ASN A 155 -31.31 -17.13 -6.87
N ALA A 156 -30.56 -16.13 -7.35
CA ALA A 156 -31.14 -15.04 -8.14
C ALA A 156 -31.80 -15.54 -9.44
N PHE A 157 -31.26 -16.59 -10.06
CA PHE A 157 -31.83 -17.20 -11.27
C PHE A 157 -33.16 -17.92 -11.05
N ASN A 158 -33.56 -18.17 -9.80
CA ASN A 158 -34.86 -18.79 -9.49
C ASN A 158 -36.01 -17.77 -9.58
N ASP A 159 -35.72 -16.48 -9.65
CA ASP A 159 -36.74 -15.44 -9.82
C ASP A 159 -37.08 -15.24 -11.30
N PRO A 160 -38.31 -15.58 -11.75
CA PRO A 160 -38.72 -15.39 -13.14
C PRO A 160 -38.84 -13.92 -13.55
N ASN A 161 -38.88 -12.99 -12.59
CA ASN A 161 -38.97 -11.55 -12.82
C ASN A 161 -37.59 -10.86 -12.83
N PHE A 162 -36.50 -11.62 -12.68
CA PHE A 162 -35.15 -11.09 -12.69
C PHE A 162 -34.70 -10.74 -14.11
N ASP A 163 -34.34 -9.49 -14.37
CA ASP A 163 -34.15 -8.96 -15.72
C ASP A 163 -32.69 -8.75 -16.15
N THR A 164 -31.72 -9.04 -15.27
CA THR A 164 -30.27 -8.84 -15.49
C THR A 164 -29.40 -10.10 -15.27
N PRO A 165 -29.71 -11.26 -15.87
CA PRO A 165 -28.95 -12.49 -15.67
C PRO A 165 -27.47 -12.38 -16.12
N GLY A 166 -27.16 -11.55 -17.11
CA GLY A 166 -25.79 -11.27 -17.54
C GLY A 166 -24.91 -10.67 -16.45
N ASP A 167 -25.44 -9.74 -15.64
CA ASP A 167 -24.71 -9.14 -14.52
C ASP A 167 -24.38 -10.18 -13.44
N VAL A 168 -25.31 -11.11 -13.18
CA VAL A 168 -25.07 -12.23 -12.26
C VAL A 168 -23.99 -13.16 -12.79
N TRP A 169 -24.03 -13.53 -14.07
CA TRP A 169 -22.98 -14.36 -14.66
C TRP A 169 -21.61 -13.69 -14.66
N TYR A 170 -21.56 -12.36 -14.84
CA TYR A 170 -20.33 -11.59 -14.70
C TYR A 170 -19.79 -11.66 -13.26
N SER A 171 -20.64 -11.44 -12.24
CA SER A 171 -20.24 -11.55 -10.83
C SER A 171 -19.80 -12.95 -10.44
N ILE A 172 -20.51 -14.00 -10.91
CA ILE A 172 -20.06 -15.39 -10.75
C ILE A 172 -18.67 -15.59 -11.35
N GLY A 173 -18.43 -15.06 -12.56
CA GLY A 173 -17.12 -15.13 -13.20
C GLY A 173 -16.02 -14.44 -12.40
N TYR A 174 -16.34 -13.28 -11.80
CA TYR A 174 -15.43 -12.53 -10.95
C TYR A 174 -15.03 -13.32 -9.71
N ASP A 175 -16.01 -13.81 -8.93
CA ASP A 175 -15.74 -14.55 -7.70
C ASP A 175 -15.02 -15.89 -7.98
N LEU A 176 -15.35 -16.58 -9.09
CA LEU A 176 -14.62 -17.78 -9.51
C LEU A 176 -13.17 -17.49 -9.89
N SER A 177 -12.91 -16.33 -10.52
CA SER A 177 -11.55 -15.88 -10.85
C SER A 177 -10.75 -15.60 -9.58
N GLU A 178 -11.34 -14.94 -8.58
CA GLU A 178 -10.70 -14.67 -7.28
C GLU A 178 -10.40 -15.98 -6.52
N LYS A 179 -11.22 -17.02 -6.69
CA LYS A 179 -10.96 -18.37 -6.17
C LYS A 179 -9.86 -19.14 -6.94
N GLY A 180 -9.35 -18.60 -8.05
CA GLY A 180 -8.40 -19.28 -8.94
C GLY A 180 -9.05 -20.33 -9.86
N GLU A 181 -10.38 -20.41 -9.92
CA GLU A 181 -11.13 -21.35 -10.75
C GLU A 181 -11.28 -20.82 -12.20
N GLN A 182 -10.15 -20.50 -12.84
CA GLN A 182 -10.12 -19.71 -14.07
C GLN A 182 -10.92 -20.31 -15.24
N THR A 183 -11.00 -21.63 -15.34
CA THR A 183 -11.76 -22.29 -16.41
C THR A 183 -13.27 -22.05 -16.27
N GLU A 184 -13.80 -22.11 -15.05
CA GLU A 184 -15.23 -21.87 -14.80
C GLU A 184 -15.55 -20.37 -14.84
N ALA A 185 -14.63 -19.52 -14.39
CA ALA A 185 -14.71 -18.08 -14.52
C ALA A 185 -14.91 -17.65 -15.99
N ILE A 186 -14.06 -18.15 -16.90
CA ILE A 186 -14.16 -17.88 -18.34
C ILE A 186 -15.52 -18.31 -18.90
N LYS A 187 -16.03 -19.49 -18.51
CA LYS A 187 -17.37 -19.94 -18.95
C LYS A 187 -18.48 -19.01 -18.46
N ALA A 188 -18.40 -18.56 -17.21
CA ALA A 188 -19.37 -17.63 -16.64
C ALA A 188 -19.35 -16.28 -17.36
N TYR A 189 -18.16 -15.71 -17.64
CA TYR A 189 -18.06 -14.49 -18.43
C TYR A 189 -18.61 -14.64 -19.85
N TYR A 190 -18.40 -15.78 -20.52
CA TYR A 190 -19.03 -16.05 -21.81
C TYR A 190 -20.56 -16.14 -21.73
N LYS A 191 -21.12 -16.65 -20.61
CA LYS A 191 -22.57 -16.61 -20.39
C LYS A 191 -23.08 -15.19 -20.23
N ALA A 192 -22.32 -14.31 -19.56
CA ALA A 192 -22.64 -12.88 -19.48
C ALA A 192 -22.63 -12.23 -20.87
N LEU A 193 -21.61 -12.49 -21.68
CA LEU A 193 -21.50 -11.97 -23.06
C LEU A 193 -22.59 -12.49 -24.01
N ASN A 194 -23.19 -13.64 -23.72
CA ASN A 194 -24.30 -14.19 -24.50
C ASN A 194 -25.67 -13.59 -24.11
N ASP A 195 -25.75 -12.81 -23.02
CA ASP A 195 -26.96 -12.08 -22.66
C ASP A 195 -27.02 -10.74 -23.42
N PRO A 196 -28.02 -10.54 -24.32
CA PRO A 196 -28.17 -9.29 -25.05
C PRO A 196 -28.44 -8.06 -24.17
N LYS A 197 -28.84 -8.26 -22.91
CA LYS A 197 -29.10 -7.18 -21.95
C LYS A 197 -27.86 -6.78 -21.14
N TYR A 198 -26.75 -7.51 -21.26
CA TYR A 198 -25.53 -7.17 -20.54
C TYR A 198 -24.87 -5.93 -21.16
N GLU A 199 -24.69 -4.88 -20.35
CA GLU A 199 -24.28 -3.55 -20.85
C GLU A 199 -22.77 -3.29 -20.76
N GLU A 200 -21.97 -4.20 -20.18
CA GLU A 200 -20.52 -4.03 -19.98
C GLU A 200 -19.64 -5.12 -20.64
N PRO A 201 -19.82 -5.45 -21.94
CA PRO A 201 -19.05 -6.50 -22.61
C PRO A 201 -17.52 -6.31 -22.54
N GLY A 202 -17.05 -5.05 -22.52
CA GLY A 202 -15.62 -4.74 -22.38
C GLY A 202 -15.02 -5.22 -21.05
N SER A 203 -15.78 -5.11 -19.96
CA SER A 203 -15.38 -5.58 -18.63
C SER A 203 -15.27 -7.12 -18.60
N ALA A 204 -16.25 -7.82 -19.19
CA ALA A 204 -16.21 -9.28 -19.30
C ALA A 204 -15.04 -9.76 -20.17
N TRP A 205 -14.80 -9.16 -21.34
CA TRP A 205 -13.65 -9.50 -22.19
C TRP A 205 -12.31 -9.23 -21.51
N HIS A 206 -12.19 -8.14 -20.74
CA HIS A 206 -10.99 -7.85 -19.94
C HIS A 206 -10.73 -8.97 -18.92
N ASN A 207 -11.73 -9.39 -18.15
CA ASN A 207 -11.55 -10.43 -17.15
C ASN A 207 -11.33 -11.82 -17.77
N ILE A 208 -11.94 -12.12 -18.92
CA ILE A 208 -11.62 -13.33 -19.69
C ILE A 208 -10.13 -13.33 -20.06
N ALA A 209 -9.61 -12.18 -20.50
CA ALA A 209 -8.20 -12.07 -20.87
C ALA A 209 -7.26 -12.23 -19.67
N VAL A 210 -7.60 -11.68 -18.50
CA VAL A 210 -6.87 -11.90 -17.23
C VAL A 210 -6.84 -13.39 -16.88
N ALA A 211 -7.99 -14.04 -16.83
CA ALA A 211 -8.10 -15.47 -16.51
C ALA A 211 -7.34 -16.36 -17.52
N LEU A 212 -7.34 -16.00 -18.81
CA LEU A 212 -6.56 -16.69 -19.84
C LEU A 212 -5.05 -16.48 -19.67
N SER A 213 -4.64 -15.27 -19.27
CA SER A 213 -3.24 -14.93 -19.00
C SER A 213 -2.69 -15.74 -17.82
N GLU A 214 -3.45 -15.83 -16.73
CA GLU A 214 -3.06 -16.62 -15.55
C GLU A 214 -2.95 -18.13 -15.86
N LYS A 215 -3.73 -18.62 -16.83
CA LYS A 215 -3.59 -19.97 -17.36
C LYS A 215 -2.41 -20.16 -18.32
N GLY A 216 -1.68 -19.10 -18.67
CA GLY A 216 -0.58 -19.11 -19.63
C GLY A 216 -1.02 -19.15 -21.10
N ASP A 217 -2.32 -19.00 -21.39
CA ASP A 217 -2.90 -19.07 -22.74
C ASP A 217 -2.75 -17.70 -23.46
N LEU A 218 -1.51 -17.21 -23.57
CA LEU A 218 -1.17 -15.81 -23.90
C LEU A 218 -1.80 -15.31 -25.22
N GLU A 219 -1.83 -16.15 -26.27
CA GLU A 219 -2.43 -15.78 -27.56
C GLU A 219 -3.94 -15.56 -27.47
N LYS A 220 -4.65 -16.32 -26.63
CA LYS A 220 -6.09 -16.11 -26.41
C LYS A 220 -6.32 -14.90 -25.52
N ALA A 221 -5.46 -14.68 -24.52
CA ALA A 221 -5.50 -13.49 -23.68
C ALA A 221 -5.33 -12.21 -24.51
N ILE A 222 -4.36 -12.16 -25.42
CA ILE A 222 -4.14 -11.04 -26.36
C ILE A 222 -5.41 -10.76 -27.17
N LYS A 223 -6.04 -11.82 -27.72
CA LYS A 223 -7.29 -11.67 -28.49
C LYS A 223 -8.42 -11.09 -27.63
N ALA A 224 -8.62 -11.64 -26.43
CA ALA A 224 -9.67 -11.18 -25.52
C ALA A 224 -9.46 -9.72 -25.06
N TYR A 225 -8.22 -9.31 -24.75
CA TYR A 225 -7.91 -7.92 -24.46
C TYR A 225 -8.20 -6.99 -25.64
N ARG A 226 -7.89 -7.41 -26.88
CA ARG A 226 -8.23 -6.64 -28.08
C ARG A 226 -9.75 -6.53 -28.28
N GLU A 227 -10.53 -7.56 -27.98
CA GLU A 227 -12.00 -7.46 -28.01
C GLU A 227 -12.50 -6.46 -26.96
N ALA A 228 -11.98 -6.51 -25.73
CA ALA A 228 -12.32 -5.52 -24.70
C ALA A 228 -12.07 -4.07 -25.14
N LEU A 229 -10.96 -3.84 -25.84
CA LEU A 229 -10.55 -2.52 -26.32
C LEU A 229 -11.34 -2.02 -27.55
N LYS A 230 -12.08 -2.89 -28.25
CA LYS A 230 -13.01 -2.48 -29.31
C LYS A 230 -14.30 -1.88 -28.75
N GLU A 231 -14.64 -2.18 -27.50
CA GLU A 231 -15.89 -1.76 -26.88
C GLU A 231 -15.87 -0.25 -26.57
N PRO A 232 -16.73 0.57 -27.22
CA PRO A 232 -16.64 2.04 -27.12
C PRO A 232 -16.86 2.59 -25.71
N LYS A 233 -17.58 1.85 -24.86
CA LYS A 233 -17.89 2.23 -23.47
C LYS A 233 -16.97 1.57 -22.45
N HIS A 234 -15.85 0.98 -22.88
CA HIS A 234 -14.93 0.29 -21.98
C HIS A 234 -14.24 1.27 -21.01
N ARG A 235 -14.64 1.20 -19.75
CA ARG A 235 -14.19 2.10 -18.67
C ARG A 235 -12.75 1.86 -18.20
N TRP A 236 -12.17 0.71 -18.52
CA TRP A 236 -10.82 0.31 -18.06
C TRP A 236 -9.82 0.23 -19.21
N ALA A 237 -9.95 1.10 -20.22
CA ALA A 237 -9.07 1.09 -21.39
C ALA A 237 -7.59 1.18 -21.02
N ALA A 238 -7.19 2.09 -20.12
CA ALA A 238 -5.80 2.23 -19.66
C ALA A 238 -5.28 0.95 -18.98
N LYS A 239 -6.01 0.40 -17.99
CA LYS A 239 -5.69 -0.89 -17.35
C LYS A 239 -5.56 -2.03 -18.37
N THR A 240 -6.46 -2.08 -19.34
CA THR A 240 -6.53 -3.14 -20.34
C THR A 240 -5.34 -3.09 -21.29
N TRP A 241 -4.96 -1.90 -21.75
CA TRP A 241 -3.74 -1.71 -22.52
C TRP A 241 -2.48 -2.06 -21.74
N ALA A 242 -2.40 -1.70 -20.45
CA ALA A 242 -1.25 -2.03 -19.60
C ALA A 242 -1.11 -3.55 -19.38
N ASN A 243 -2.23 -4.23 -19.10
CA ASN A 243 -2.22 -5.69 -18.94
C ASN A 243 -1.92 -6.39 -20.28
N LEU A 244 -2.46 -5.91 -21.39
CA LEU A 244 -2.13 -6.42 -22.73
C LEU A 244 -0.63 -6.25 -23.03
N ALA A 245 -0.04 -5.12 -22.67
CA ALA A 245 1.39 -4.89 -22.81
C ALA A 245 2.21 -5.90 -22.03
N GLN A 246 1.83 -6.20 -20.78
CA GLN A 246 2.46 -7.23 -19.96
C GLN A 246 2.38 -8.61 -20.61
N VAL A 247 1.22 -8.98 -21.16
CA VAL A 247 1.08 -10.25 -21.90
C VAL A 247 1.94 -10.28 -23.17
N TYR A 248 2.13 -9.16 -23.86
CA TYR A 248 3.08 -9.09 -24.97
C TYR A 248 4.54 -9.26 -24.52
N VAL A 249 4.92 -8.73 -23.35
CA VAL A 249 6.26 -8.98 -22.76
C VAL A 249 6.44 -10.48 -22.52
N GLU A 250 5.48 -11.12 -21.86
CA GLU A 250 5.52 -12.57 -21.57
C GLU A 250 5.52 -13.42 -22.83
N ALA A 251 4.84 -12.97 -23.89
CA ALA A 251 4.83 -13.61 -25.19
C ALA A 251 6.07 -13.32 -26.05
N GLY A 252 7.06 -12.57 -25.54
CA GLY A 252 8.29 -12.24 -26.26
C GLY A 252 8.10 -11.25 -27.42
N LYS A 253 7.09 -10.37 -27.35
CA LYS A 253 6.74 -9.37 -28.37
C LYS A 253 6.98 -7.94 -27.86
N PRO A 254 8.24 -7.51 -27.66
CA PRO A 254 8.56 -6.25 -26.98
C PRO A 254 8.08 -5.00 -27.71
N GLN A 255 8.06 -4.97 -29.05
CA GLN A 255 7.57 -3.81 -29.81
C GLN A 255 6.06 -3.61 -29.66
N ASP A 256 5.30 -4.72 -29.63
CA ASP A 256 3.86 -4.70 -29.37
C ASP A 256 3.58 -4.26 -27.93
N ALA A 257 4.42 -4.70 -26.98
CA ALA A 257 4.34 -4.30 -25.57
C ALA A 257 4.57 -2.79 -25.39
N GLU A 258 5.61 -2.23 -26.02
CA GLU A 258 5.89 -0.79 -25.99
C GLU A 258 4.74 0.05 -26.55
N THR A 259 4.18 -0.41 -27.68
CA THR A 259 3.02 0.23 -28.31
C THR A 259 1.80 0.18 -27.39
N ALA A 260 1.54 -0.97 -26.77
CA ALA A 260 0.43 -1.15 -25.84
C ALA A 260 0.61 -0.30 -24.56
N PHE A 261 1.81 -0.21 -23.99
CA PHE A 261 2.08 0.70 -22.86
C PHE A 261 1.85 2.17 -23.26
N SER A 262 2.25 2.57 -24.47
CA SER A 262 2.00 3.92 -24.98
C SER A 262 0.50 4.22 -25.15
N HIS A 263 -0.27 3.23 -25.60
CA HIS A 263 -1.73 3.34 -25.65
C HIS A 263 -2.37 3.43 -24.24
N ALA A 264 -1.83 2.71 -23.25
CA ALA A 264 -2.29 2.82 -21.87
C ALA A 264 -2.11 4.25 -21.34
N LEU A 265 -0.97 4.87 -21.61
CA LEU A 265 -0.63 6.24 -21.19
C LEU A 265 -1.46 7.33 -21.89
N SER A 266 -2.02 7.04 -23.06
CA SER A 266 -2.89 7.95 -23.81
C SER A 266 -4.38 7.68 -23.61
N SER A 267 -4.74 6.60 -22.91
CA SER A 267 -6.13 6.25 -22.61
C SER A 267 -6.63 6.96 -21.33
N PRO A 268 -7.95 7.20 -21.19
CA PRO A 268 -8.52 7.75 -19.98
C PRO A 268 -8.18 6.89 -18.74
N ASP A 269 -7.64 7.54 -17.72
CA ASP A 269 -7.36 6.95 -16.40
C ASP A 269 -7.82 7.93 -15.32
N PRO A 270 -9.11 7.88 -14.92
CA PRO A 270 -9.67 8.81 -13.94
C PRO A 270 -9.03 8.73 -12.55
N GLN A 271 -8.38 7.60 -12.22
CA GLN A 271 -7.75 7.35 -10.92
C GLN A 271 -6.22 7.54 -10.96
N GLY A 272 -5.61 7.63 -12.16
CA GLY A 272 -4.18 7.86 -12.39
C GLY A 272 -3.25 6.67 -12.10
N GLY A 273 -3.78 5.59 -11.53
CA GLY A 273 -3.01 4.41 -11.10
C GLY A 273 -2.55 3.52 -12.26
N ASP A 274 -3.32 3.43 -13.34
CA ASP A 274 -3.01 2.58 -14.49
C ASP A 274 -1.91 3.20 -15.36
N HIS A 275 -1.88 4.53 -15.48
CA HIS A 275 -0.77 5.26 -16.10
C HIS A 275 0.54 5.03 -15.36
N ALA A 276 0.52 4.99 -14.03
CA ALA A 276 1.72 4.71 -13.24
C ALA A 276 2.26 3.29 -13.53
N ARG A 277 1.39 2.28 -13.57
CA ARG A 277 1.78 0.90 -13.94
C ARG A 277 2.32 0.82 -15.37
N ALA A 278 1.67 1.51 -16.32
CA ALA A 278 2.13 1.53 -17.70
C ALA A 278 3.50 2.22 -17.87
N ARG A 279 3.76 3.32 -17.15
CA ARG A 279 5.09 3.96 -17.14
C ARG A 279 6.17 3.03 -16.62
N LEU A 280 5.90 2.34 -15.51
CA LEU A 280 6.85 1.40 -14.93
C LEU A 280 7.12 0.22 -15.86
N GLY A 281 6.08 -0.37 -16.45
CA GLY A 281 6.21 -1.46 -17.41
C GLY A 281 7.01 -1.06 -18.65
N LEU A 282 6.76 0.13 -19.19
CA LEU A 282 7.52 0.69 -20.31
C LEU A 282 8.99 0.94 -19.94
N GLN A 283 9.27 1.47 -18.75
CA GLN A 283 10.62 1.70 -18.28
C GLN A 283 11.42 0.40 -18.14
N ILE A 284 10.81 -0.64 -17.53
CA ILE A 284 11.42 -1.96 -17.41
C ILE A 284 11.71 -2.54 -18.80
N LEU A 285 10.73 -2.47 -19.71
CA LEU A 285 10.86 -2.93 -21.08
C LEU A 285 12.01 -2.23 -21.81
N LEU A 286 12.09 -0.89 -21.74
CA LEU A 286 13.14 -0.10 -22.39
C LEU A 286 14.53 -0.32 -21.77
N SER A 287 14.61 -0.58 -20.45
CA SER A 287 15.86 -0.92 -19.78
C SER A 287 16.42 -2.28 -20.22
N ASN A 288 15.55 -3.21 -20.61
CA ASN A 288 15.91 -4.49 -21.22
C ASN A 288 16.18 -4.40 -22.73
N ILE A 289 15.77 -3.31 -23.40
CA ILE A 289 16.02 -3.06 -24.84
C ILE A 289 17.35 -2.34 -25.09
N THR A 290 18.01 -1.78 -24.07
CA THR A 290 19.41 -1.32 -24.16
C THR A 290 20.43 -2.48 -24.15
N THR A 291 20.25 -3.46 -25.03
CA THR A 291 21.30 -4.42 -25.37
C THR A 291 22.13 -3.86 -26.52
N GLN A 292 23.42 -3.68 -26.28
CA GLN A 292 24.44 -3.44 -27.30
C GLN A 292 24.27 -4.41 -28.48
N ALA A 293 24.50 -3.92 -29.70
CA ALA A 293 24.55 -4.77 -30.88
C ALA A 293 25.53 -5.94 -30.66
N LEU A 294 25.05 -7.15 -30.92
CA LEU A 294 25.80 -8.41 -30.81
C LEU A 294 27.19 -8.31 -31.45
N SER A 295 28.17 -8.93 -30.81
CA SER A 295 29.53 -8.94 -31.30
C SER A 295 29.63 -9.69 -32.65
N PRO A 296 30.67 -9.44 -33.46
CA PRO A 296 30.90 -10.18 -34.70
C PRO A 296 30.95 -11.71 -34.50
N ASP A 297 31.37 -12.17 -33.32
CA ASP A 297 31.46 -13.58 -32.96
C ASP A 297 30.06 -14.22 -32.78
N ASP A 298 29.10 -13.48 -32.21
CA ASP A 298 27.72 -13.94 -32.04
C ASP A 298 26.94 -13.98 -33.36
N ARG A 299 27.27 -13.07 -34.31
CA ARG A 299 26.74 -13.13 -35.68
C ARG A 299 27.26 -14.35 -36.45
N ALA A 300 28.49 -14.77 -36.18
CA ALA A 300 29.08 -15.95 -36.81
C ALA A 300 28.43 -17.27 -36.35
N MET A 301 27.78 -17.31 -35.18
CA MET A 301 27.02 -18.48 -34.71
C MET A 301 25.62 -18.60 -35.33
N VAL A 302 25.10 -17.53 -35.94
CA VAL A 302 23.77 -17.52 -36.59
C VAL A 302 23.86 -17.94 -38.07
N ASP A 303 25.01 -17.77 -38.70
CA ASP A 303 25.20 -18.13 -40.11
C ASP A 303 26.06 -19.39 -40.30
N LYS A 304 25.35 -20.42 -40.83
CA LYS A 304 25.76 -21.43 -41.83
C LYS A 304 26.00 -22.89 -41.41
N PRO A 305 25.85 -23.85 -42.35
CA PRO A 305 24.90 -24.96 -42.24
C PRO A 305 25.54 -26.36 -42.14
N THR A 306 24.72 -27.32 -41.71
CA THR A 306 24.81 -28.79 -41.85
C THR A 306 26.18 -29.41 -42.16
N ALA A 307 26.80 -30.02 -41.15
CA ALA A 307 27.43 -31.33 -41.27
C ALA A 307 27.73 -31.95 -39.89
N SER A 308 27.20 -33.16 -39.67
CA SER A 308 27.82 -34.26 -38.92
C SER A 308 28.58 -33.94 -37.62
N THR A 309 27.91 -34.11 -36.49
CA THR A 309 28.11 -35.18 -35.50
C THR A 309 27.08 -34.94 -34.39
N ALA A 310 26.44 -35.99 -33.89
CA ALA A 310 25.27 -35.88 -33.00
C ALA A 310 25.54 -34.92 -31.81
N PRO A 311 24.70 -33.90 -31.55
CA PRO A 311 24.86 -33.08 -30.36
C PRO A 311 24.01 -33.62 -29.21
N ALA A 312 24.60 -33.49 -28.02
CA ALA A 312 24.06 -33.82 -26.71
C ALA A 312 22.65 -33.23 -26.49
N THR A 313 21.90 -33.84 -25.58
CA THR A 313 20.50 -33.49 -25.32
C THR A 313 20.36 -32.02 -24.90
N ILE A 314 19.15 -31.45 -25.03
CA ILE A 314 18.87 -30.08 -24.56
C ILE A 314 19.20 -29.97 -23.07
N GLU A 315 18.95 -31.04 -22.32
CA GLU A 315 19.32 -31.20 -20.92
C GLU A 315 20.84 -31.11 -20.69
N ASP A 316 21.66 -31.71 -21.55
CA ASP A 316 23.13 -31.59 -21.45
C ASP A 316 23.60 -30.16 -21.72
N SER A 317 22.90 -29.44 -22.60
CA SER A 317 23.18 -28.02 -22.89
C SER A 317 22.70 -27.10 -21.77
N ILE A 318 21.59 -27.40 -21.10
CA ILE A 318 21.14 -26.71 -19.88
C ILE A 318 22.11 -26.99 -18.73
N ILE A 319 22.54 -28.23 -18.55
CA ILE A 319 23.53 -28.60 -17.52
C ILE A 319 24.87 -27.90 -17.81
N ALA A 320 25.31 -27.85 -19.07
CA ALA A 320 26.50 -27.10 -19.46
C ALA A 320 26.33 -25.61 -19.16
N ALA A 321 25.19 -25.00 -19.48
CA ALA A 321 24.91 -23.59 -19.20
C ALA A 321 24.84 -23.29 -17.68
N ILE A 322 24.29 -24.19 -16.87
CA ILE A 322 24.31 -24.08 -15.40
C ILE A 322 25.75 -24.17 -14.87
N ASN A 323 26.56 -25.10 -15.40
CA ASN A 323 27.95 -25.27 -14.99
C ASN A 323 28.85 -24.12 -15.49
N GLU A 324 28.54 -23.52 -16.64
CA GLU A 324 29.29 -22.43 -17.27
C GLU A 324 28.91 -21.06 -16.70
N ALA A 325 27.64 -20.85 -16.31
CA ALA A 325 27.20 -19.63 -15.61
C ALA A 325 27.98 -19.37 -14.30
N GLY A 326 28.60 -20.42 -13.75
CA GLY A 326 29.40 -20.36 -12.54
C GLY A 326 28.58 -19.88 -11.35
N ASP A 327 29.22 -19.14 -10.44
CA ASP A 327 28.57 -18.59 -9.24
C ASP A 327 27.29 -17.81 -9.60
N THR A 328 26.15 -18.32 -9.15
CA THR A 328 24.87 -17.64 -9.11
C THR A 328 25.01 -16.24 -8.50
N GLN A 329 24.10 -15.31 -8.82
CA GLN A 329 24.08 -13.99 -8.15
C GLN A 329 24.05 -14.11 -6.61
N TYR A 330 23.48 -15.20 -6.10
CA TYR A 330 23.53 -15.57 -4.69
C TYR A 330 24.93 -15.96 -4.22
N GLU A 331 25.66 -16.82 -4.92
CA GLU A 331 27.06 -17.16 -4.57
C GLU A 331 27.96 -15.93 -4.60
N LYS A 332 27.79 -15.04 -5.59
CA LYS A 332 28.47 -13.74 -5.64
C LYS A 332 28.12 -12.86 -4.44
N TYR A 333 26.86 -12.83 -4.02
CA TYR A 333 26.44 -12.10 -2.83
C TYR A 333 27.06 -12.72 -1.57
N LEU A 334 27.02 -14.04 -1.41
CA LEU A 334 27.58 -14.77 -0.28
C LEU A 334 29.10 -14.60 -0.16
N ALA A 335 29.81 -14.49 -1.27
CA ALA A 335 31.24 -14.23 -1.28
C ALA A 335 31.59 -12.79 -0.84
N LYS A 336 30.64 -11.85 -0.83
CA LYS A 336 30.92 -10.46 -0.40
C LYS A 336 31.32 -10.45 1.08
N PRO A 337 32.43 -9.77 1.43
CA PRO A 337 32.83 -9.62 2.82
C PRO A 337 31.86 -8.68 3.54
N ASN A 338 31.81 -8.81 4.87
CA ASN A 338 31.10 -7.83 5.70
C ASN A 338 31.76 -6.46 5.61
N SER A 339 30.99 -5.42 5.92
CA SER A 339 31.51 -4.07 6.05
C SER A 339 32.64 -4.00 7.09
N LYS A 340 33.70 -3.25 6.77
CA LYS A 340 34.80 -2.94 7.69
C LYS A 340 34.41 -1.93 8.77
N ARG A 341 33.22 -1.33 8.68
CA ARG A 341 32.69 -0.44 9.72
C ARG A 341 32.28 -1.27 10.92
N ASP A 342 32.59 -0.80 12.11
CA ASP A 342 32.10 -1.33 13.37
C ASP A 342 31.86 -0.15 14.32
N ASP A 343 31.04 -0.35 15.34
CA ASP A 343 30.63 0.70 16.27
C ASP A 343 30.19 1.97 15.52
N THR A 344 29.25 1.86 14.59
CA THR A 344 28.86 2.93 13.66
C THR A 344 27.34 3.07 13.59
N LEU A 345 26.84 4.30 13.68
CA LEU A 345 25.47 4.65 13.29
C LEU A 345 25.49 5.20 11.85
N SER A 346 24.81 4.52 10.94
CA SER A 346 24.67 4.93 9.54
C SER A 346 23.27 5.45 9.27
N ILE A 347 23.20 6.64 8.69
CA ILE A 347 21.96 7.24 8.21
C ILE A 347 21.76 6.76 6.77
N LEU A 348 20.86 5.80 6.59
CA LEU A 348 20.57 5.14 5.32
C LEU A 348 19.23 5.59 4.76
N ARG A 349 18.87 6.84 5.06
CA ARG A 349 17.58 7.46 4.77
C ARG A 349 17.80 8.74 3.99
N GLY A 350 16.99 8.95 2.95
CA GLY A 350 16.97 10.21 2.21
C GLY A 350 16.37 11.35 3.02
N TRP A 351 15.88 12.37 2.31
CA TRP A 351 15.51 13.64 2.94
C TRP A 351 14.06 13.70 3.44
N SER A 352 13.16 12.85 2.93
CA SER A 352 11.72 12.85 3.22
C SER A 352 11.12 11.44 3.23
N SER A 353 10.21 11.21 4.18
CA SER A 353 9.33 10.05 4.35
C SER A 353 8.10 10.06 3.46
N ALA A 354 7.61 11.23 3.04
CA ALA A 354 6.41 11.35 2.25
C ALA A 354 6.60 10.74 0.84
N VAL A 355 5.64 9.89 0.45
CA VAL A 355 5.59 9.19 -0.82
C VAL A 355 5.82 10.19 -1.96
N THR A 356 6.79 9.90 -2.81
CA THR A 356 7.24 10.72 -3.96
C THR A 356 6.22 10.75 -5.12
N LEU A 357 4.91 10.78 -4.83
CA LEU A 357 3.82 10.66 -5.80
C LEU A 357 3.73 11.81 -6.82
N LEU A 358 4.60 12.84 -6.71
CA LEU A 358 4.49 14.06 -7.49
C LEU A 358 5.57 14.28 -8.57
N GLU A 359 6.51 13.34 -8.82
CA GLU A 359 7.51 13.51 -9.89
C GLU A 359 7.83 12.21 -10.68
N GLY A 360 6.93 11.76 -11.56
CA GLY A 360 7.28 10.88 -12.69
C GLY A 360 7.88 9.48 -12.39
N SER A 361 8.55 8.89 -13.38
CA SER A 361 9.02 7.47 -13.44
C SER A 361 10.42 7.21 -12.87
N GLU A 362 11.05 8.20 -12.25
CA GLU A 362 12.25 7.97 -11.45
C GLU A 362 11.92 8.38 -10.02
N ARG A 363 12.01 7.45 -9.05
CA ARG A 363 12.06 7.83 -7.64
C ARG A 363 13.32 8.66 -7.46
N ARG A 364 13.20 9.98 -7.63
CA ARG A 364 14.32 10.91 -7.52
C ARG A 364 14.86 10.94 -6.09
N TRP A 365 14.01 10.61 -5.10
CA TRP A 365 14.33 10.63 -3.67
C TRP A 365 14.24 9.23 -3.08
N ARG A 366 15.33 8.79 -2.46
CA ARG A 366 15.41 7.50 -1.76
C ARG A 366 14.75 7.61 -0.39
N GLY A 367 13.98 6.60 0.02
CA GLY A 367 13.52 6.46 1.40
C GLY A 367 14.63 5.93 2.31
N GLY A 368 14.27 5.00 3.20
CA GLY A 368 15.22 4.13 3.88
C GLY A 368 15.04 4.10 5.40
N GLY A 369 16.14 4.12 6.13
CA GLY A 369 16.13 3.90 7.59
C GLY A 369 17.48 4.12 8.22
N TYR A 370 17.71 3.49 9.36
CA TYR A 370 18.95 3.61 10.12
C TYR A 370 19.57 2.23 10.31
N PHE A 371 20.90 2.18 10.22
CA PHE A 371 21.64 0.97 10.55
C PHE A 371 22.71 1.28 11.59
N LEU A 372 22.54 0.67 12.76
CA LEU A 372 23.44 0.76 13.89
C LEU A 372 24.24 -0.53 13.99
N LYS A 373 25.55 -0.46 13.84
CA LYS A 373 26.46 -1.57 14.12
C LYS A 373 27.16 -1.31 15.44
N TRP A 374 27.06 -2.22 16.40
CA TRP A 374 27.68 -2.10 17.72
C TRP A 374 28.30 -3.42 18.14
N ARG A 375 29.61 -3.43 18.36
CA ARG A 375 30.40 -4.59 18.76
C ARG A 375 30.18 -5.80 17.84
N GLY A 376 30.09 -5.56 16.53
CA GLY A 376 29.83 -6.58 15.52
C GLY A 376 28.36 -6.99 15.33
N PHE A 377 27.41 -6.45 16.09
CA PHE A 377 25.98 -6.71 15.92
C PHE A 377 25.32 -5.55 15.18
N GLY A 378 24.59 -5.84 14.10
CA GLY A 378 23.80 -4.83 13.39
C GLY A 378 22.34 -4.80 13.82
N ILE A 379 21.82 -3.59 14.00
CA ILE A 379 20.47 -3.26 14.37
C ILE A 379 19.93 -2.33 13.29
N VAL A 380 18.87 -2.76 12.63
CA VAL A 380 18.11 -1.95 11.68
C VAL A 380 17.01 -1.22 12.47
N ILE A 381 16.80 0.06 12.19
CA ILE A 381 15.69 0.83 12.74
C ILE A 381 14.92 1.44 11.56
N ASP A 382 13.62 1.19 11.52
CA ASP A 382 12.66 1.69 10.54
C ASP A 382 13.10 1.49 9.08
N PRO A 383 13.19 0.23 8.60
CA PRO A 383 13.50 -0.08 7.20
C PRO A 383 12.33 0.24 6.27
N GLY A 384 12.16 1.53 5.96
CA GLY A 384 11.26 1.99 4.93
C GLY A 384 11.68 1.58 3.53
N PHE A 385 10.94 2.08 2.53
CA PHE A 385 11.24 1.80 1.13
C PHE A 385 12.68 2.21 0.75
N ASP A 386 13.34 1.39 -0.07
CA ASP A 386 14.74 1.55 -0.51
C ASP A 386 15.81 1.33 0.57
N PHE A 387 15.45 0.88 1.78
CA PHE A 387 16.41 0.60 2.85
C PHE A 387 17.48 -0.41 2.42
N LEU A 388 17.12 -1.56 1.87
CA LEU A 388 18.06 -2.62 1.47
C LEU A 388 18.99 -2.14 0.36
N ARG A 389 18.48 -1.32 -0.56
CA ARG A 389 19.31 -0.66 -1.58
C ARG A 389 20.35 0.25 -0.92
N ASN A 390 19.93 1.14 -0.03
CA ASN A 390 20.82 2.06 0.67
C ASN A 390 21.83 1.32 1.57
N PHE A 391 21.40 0.22 2.19
CA PHE A 391 22.21 -0.66 3.02
C PHE A 391 23.31 -1.36 2.22
N HIS A 392 22.99 -1.89 1.04
CA HIS A 392 23.97 -2.49 0.15
C HIS A 392 24.90 -1.45 -0.48
N ASP A 393 24.38 -0.28 -0.88
CA ASP A 393 25.19 0.84 -1.40
C ASP A 393 26.20 1.35 -0.36
N ALA A 394 25.84 1.29 0.92
CA ALA A 394 26.74 1.59 2.03
C ALA A 394 27.79 0.48 2.30
N GLY A 395 27.73 -0.63 1.57
CA GLY A 395 28.67 -1.74 1.64
C GLY A 395 28.39 -2.75 2.76
N TYR A 396 27.18 -2.73 3.34
CA TYR A 396 26.79 -3.72 4.34
C TYR A 396 26.25 -4.99 3.69
N HIS A 397 26.36 -6.11 4.41
CA HIS A 397 25.83 -7.41 4.00
C HIS A 397 24.67 -7.83 4.89
N GLY A 398 23.63 -8.50 4.36
CA GLY A 398 22.44 -8.91 5.10
C GLY A 398 22.70 -9.90 6.26
N ARG A 399 23.93 -10.43 6.34
CA ARG A 399 24.38 -11.26 7.47
C ARG A 399 24.75 -10.44 8.70
N GLU A 400 24.94 -9.14 8.53
CA GLU A 400 25.22 -8.19 9.59
C GLU A 400 23.96 -7.71 10.30
N ILE A 401 22.76 -8.13 9.88
CA ILE A 401 21.50 -7.79 10.54
C ILE A 401 21.20 -8.85 11.62
N GLN A 402 21.18 -8.41 12.88
CA GLN A 402 20.86 -9.25 14.05
C GLN A 402 19.58 -8.81 14.76
N ALA A 403 19.16 -7.56 14.60
CA ALA A 403 17.89 -7.07 15.09
C ALA A 403 17.27 -6.09 14.08
N VAL A 404 15.95 -6.07 14.01
CA VAL A 404 15.18 -5.02 13.32
C VAL A 404 14.18 -4.46 14.31
N VAL A 405 14.13 -3.13 14.42
CA VAL A 405 13.18 -2.39 15.24
C VAL A 405 12.33 -1.53 14.32
N VAL A 406 11.01 -1.64 14.44
CA VAL A 406 10.04 -0.80 13.73
C VAL A 406 9.28 0.04 14.74
N SER A 407 9.26 1.35 14.55
CA SER A 407 8.60 2.30 15.43
C SER A 407 7.07 2.30 15.28
N HIS A 408 6.58 2.16 14.06
CA HIS A 408 5.15 2.09 13.76
C HIS A 408 4.87 1.53 12.37
N ASN A 409 3.62 1.13 12.13
CA ASN A 409 3.19 0.65 10.84
C ASN A 409 2.91 1.78 9.86
N HIS A 410 3.92 2.15 9.06
CA HIS A 410 3.75 3.05 7.93
C HIS A 410 4.79 2.71 6.85
N PRO A 411 4.48 2.84 5.54
CA PRO A 411 5.37 2.36 4.47
C PRO A 411 6.81 2.91 4.52
N ASP A 412 7.03 4.16 4.90
CA ASP A 412 8.37 4.73 5.02
C ASP A 412 9.14 4.24 6.27
N HIS A 413 8.51 3.45 7.15
CA HIS A 413 9.14 2.83 8.31
C HIS A 413 9.30 1.30 8.17
N ASN A 414 8.51 0.63 7.32
CA ASN A 414 8.52 -0.84 7.28
C ASN A 414 8.42 -1.51 5.89
N SER A 415 8.44 -0.78 4.78
CA SER A 415 8.27 -1.39 3.43
C SER A 415 9.28 -2.51 3.12
N ASP A 416 10.55 -2.35 3.51
CA ASP A 416 11.60 -3.33 3.21
C ASP A 416 11.66 -4.46 4.29
N LEU A 417 10.75 -4.47 5.27
CA LEU A 417 10.77 -5.43 6.36
C LEU A 417 10.62 -6.90 5.88
N LYS A 418 9.72 -7.14 4.93
CA LYS A 418 9.52 -8.48 4.34
C LYS A 418 10.71 -8.90 3.49
N ASP A 419 11.26 -7.98 2.70
CA ASP A 419 12.45 -8.25 1.88
C ASP A 419 13.68 -8.56 2.77
N ILE A 420 13.80 -7.90 3.93
CA ILE A 420 14.80 -8.26 4.94
C ILE A 420 14.56 -9.69 5.44
N ASP A 421 13.32 -10.05 5.81
CA ASP A 421 13.01 -11.40 6.28
C ASP A 421 13.36 -12.48 5.25
N ASP A 422 13.01 -12.28 3.98
CA ASP A 422 13.31 -13.19 2.88
C ASP A 422 14.83 -13.31 2.66
N LEU A 423 15.56 -12.19 2.66
CA LEU A 423 17.01 -12.19 2.57
C LEU A 423 17.64 -12.96 3.74
N ARG A 424 17.12 -12.77 4.97
CA ARG A 424 17.60 -13.45 6.17
C ARG A 424 17.30 -14.94 6.13
N TYR A 425 16.13 -15.34 5.65
CA TYR A 425 15.76 -16.73 5.42
C TYR A 425 16.72 -17.41 4.45
N GLU A 426 16.96 -16.80 3.29
CA GLU A 426 17.84 -17.34 2.25
C GLU A 426 19.31 -17.47 2.73
N LEU A 427 19.79 -16.52 3.55
CA LEU A 427 21.11 -16.59 4.18
C LEU A 427 21.19 -17.67 5.26
N TYR A 428 20.14 -17.83 6.07
CA TYR A 428 20.08 -18.84 7.12
C TYR A 428 20.05 -20.25 6.53
N LYS A 429 19.16 -20.48 5.56
CA LYS A 429 18.99 -21.77 4.85
C LYS A 429 20.30 -22.28 4.25
N ARG A 430 21.04 -21.40 3.57
CA ARG A 430 22.33 -21.78 2.95
C ARG A 430 23.41 -22.08 3.98
N ARG A 431 23.49 -21.32 5.07
CA ARG A 431 24.40 -21.62 6.18
C ARG A 431 24.08 -22.96 6.87
N ALA A 432 22.79 -23.31 6.96
CA ALA A 432 22.38 -24.60 7.51
C ALA A 432 22.84 -25.76 6.60
N ALA A 433 22.88 -25.56 5.29
CA ALA A 433 23.40 -26.53 4.32
C ALA A 433 24.94 -26.60 4.31
N ASP A 434 25.64 -25.47 4.43
CA ASP A 434 27.09 -25.39 4.50
C ASP A 434 27.57 -24.33 5.51
N LYS A 435 28.22 -24.79 6.57
CA LYS A 435 28.74 -23.91 7.65
C LYS A 435 29.94 -23.07 7.21
N SER A 436 30.60 -23.41 6.09
CA SER A 436 31.70 -22.63 5.52
C SER A 436 31.20 -21.35 4.83
N VAL A 437 29.94 -21.35 4.40
CA VAL A 437 29.27 -20.21 3.79
C VAL A 437 28.81 -19.24 4.87
N GLY A 438 29.18 -17.96 4.72
CA GLY A 438 28.77 -16.91 5.65
C GLY A 438 27.26 -16.66 5.62
N GLY A 439 26.54 -17.05 6.67
CA GLY A 439 25.14 -16.68 6.92
C GLY A 439 24.92 -16.19 8.35
N GLY A 440 23.81 -15.52 8.62
CA GLY A 440 23.57 -14.97 9.97
C GLY A 440 22.97 -15.99 10.94
N LEU A 441 23.15 -15.76 12.24
CA LEU A 441 22.35 -16.40 13.29
C LEU A 441 20.89 -15.94 13.19
N PRO A 442 19.93 -16.64 13.82
CA PRO A 442 18.57 -16.13 13.92
C PRO A 442 18.58 -14.67 14.39
N TYR A 443 17.76 -13.84 13.75
CA TYR A 443 17.66 -12.42 14.09
C TYR A 443 16.38 -12.15 14.88
N VAL A 444 16.29 -11.00 15.55
CA VAL A 444 15.13 -10.64 16.37
C VAL A 444 14.37 -9.47 15.74
N LEU A 445 13.05 -9.56 15.76
CA LEU A 445 12.14 -8.51 15.34
C LEU A 445 11.50 -7.85 16.56
N LEU A 446 11.41 -6.53 16.54
CA LEU A 446 10.77 -5.72 17.57
C LEU A 446 9.91 -4.66 16.91
N TRP A 447 8.64 -4.56 17.28
CA TRP A 447 7.72 -3.59 16.67
C TRP A 447 6.52 -3.23 17.54
N ASP A 448 5.71 -2.29 17.08
CA ASP A 448 4.44 -1.91 17.68
C ASP A 448 3.29 -2.88 17.36
N GLN A 449 2.15 -2.67 18.00
CA GLN A 449 0.97 -3.51 17.81
C GLN A 449 0.35 -3.38 16.42
N ASP A 450 0.35 -2.19 15.80
CA ASP A 450 -0.20 -2.01 14.46
C ASP A 450 0.64 -2.76 13.41
N THR A 451 1.97 -2.75 13.57
CA THR A 451 2.88 -3.53 12.69
C THR A 451 2.65 -5.03 12.82
N GLU A 452 2.41 -5.55 14.03
CA GLU A 452 2.07 -6.98 14.23
C GLU A 452 0.81 -7.36 13.44
N HIS A 453 -0.25 -6.56 13.51
CA HIS A 453 -1.50 -6.84 12.81
C HIS A 453 -1.35 -6.75 11.29
N ALA A 454 -0.54 -5.79 10.79
CA ALA A 454 -0.31 -5.59 9.37
C ALA A 454 0.68 -6.60 8.78
N THR A 455 1.65 -7.08 9.56
CA THR A 455 2.75 -7.92 9.09
C THR A 455 2.47 -9.39 9.35
N LYS A 456 1.77 -10.04 8.42
CA LYS A 456 1.70 -11.51 8.41
C LYS A 456 2.89 -12.08 7.64
N PHE A 457 3.80 -12.77 8.33
CA PHE A 457 4.81 -13.60 7.66
C PHE A 457 4.19 -14.91 7.16
N ALA A 458 4.65 -15.40 6.02
CA ALA A 458 4.08 -16.59 5.36
C ALA A 458 4.35 -17.91 6.12
N ILE A 459 5.33 -17.92 7.03
CA ILE A 459 5.75 -19.10 7.79
C ILE A 459 5.37 -18.90 9.25
N GLU A 460 4.56 -19.78 9.82
CA GLU A 460 4.06 -19.65 11.21
C GLU A 460 5.16 -19.82 12.28
N LYS A 461 6.25 -20.56 11.99
CA LYS A 461 7.39 -20.79 12.90
C LYS A 461 8.75 -20.78 12.18
N PRO A 462 9.20 -19.61 11.74
CA PRO A 462 10.43 -19.48 10.98
C PRO A 462 11.66 -19.76 11.87
N GLN A 463 12.60 -20.57 11.38
CA GLN A 463 13.84 -20.91 12.11
C GLN A 463 14.92 -19.82 12.01
N HIS A 464 14.82 -18.96 11.00
CA HIS A 464 15.79 -17.90 10.71
C HIS A 464 15.57 -16.65 11.57
N GLN A 465 14.51 -16.61 12.38
CA GLN A 465 14.24 -15.52 13.31
C GLN A 465 13.74 -16.06 14.65
N HIS A 466 13.89 -15.24 15.69
CA HIS A 466 13.23 -15.47 16.98
C HIS A 466 11.76 -15.03 16.92
N PRO A 467 10.90 -15.49 17.84
CA PRO A 467 9.55 -14.94 17.98
C PRO A 467 9.59 -13.40 18.06
N PRO A 468 8.79 -12.69 17.25
CA PRO A 468 8.75 -11.23 17.30
C PRO A 468 8.39 -10.72 18.70
N ILE A 469 9.00 -9.61 19.09
CA ILE A 469 8.71 -8.93 20.35
C ILE A 469 7.78 -7.76 20.06
N VAL A 470 6.49 -7.96 20.31
CA VAL A 470 5.50 -6.89 20.25
C VAL A 470 5.63 -6.02 21.49
N MET A 471 5.97 -4.75 21.30
CA MET A 471 6.05 -3.79 22.40
C MET A 471 4.63 -3.37 22.81
N PRO A 472 4.20 -3.64 24.07
CA PRO A 472 2.80 -3.55 24.46
C PRO A 472 2.28 -2.10 24.54
N SER A 473 0.98 -1.93 24.27
CA SER A 473 0.24 -0.67 24.46
C SER A 473 0.24 -0.26 25.94
N GLY A 474 1.08 0.72 26.28
CA GLY A 474 1.14 1.26 27.65
C GLY A 474 2.43 1.99 28.04
N PHE A 475 3.60 1.61 27.50
CA PHE A 475 4.94 2.22 27.74
C PHE A 475 5.42 2.31 29.22
N PRO A 476 6.74 2.43 29.54
CA PRO A 476 7.94 2.00 28.82
C PRO A 476 8.55 0.77 29.52
N GLN A 477 8.24 -0.45 29.03
CA GLN A 477 8.95 -1.64 29.49
C GLN A 477 10.20 -1.84 28.65
N SER A 478 11.39 -1.76 29.27
CA SER A 478 12.64 -1.92 28.53
C SER A 478 12.81 -3.36 28.04
N VAL A 479 13.07 -3.53 26.75
CA VAL A 479 13.45 -4.80 26.12
C VAL A 479 14.97 -4.89 26.10
N ASN A 480 15.53 -5.81 26.90
CA ASN A 480 16.97 -6.02 26.99
C ASN A 480 17.41 -7.20 26.11
N LEU A 481 17.83 -6.91 24.89
CA LEU A 481 18.24 -7.93 23.92
C LEU A 481 19.54 -8.65 24.31
N ALA A 482 20.33 -8.10 25.22
CA ALA A 482 21.52 -8.80 25.74
C ALA A 482 21.13 -9.99 26.64
N LYS A 483 19.94 -9.94 27.25
CA LYS A 483 19.37 -11.05 28.02
C LYS A 483 18.57 -12.02 27.15
N HIS A 484 18.06 -11.57 26.01
CA HIS A 484 17.39 -12.39 25.00
C HIS A 484 18.34 -13.45 24.39
N ASP A 485 17.80 -14.47 23.71
CA ASP A 485 18.58 -15.55 23.10
C ASP A 485 19.49 -15.06 21.96
N ALA A 486 19.10 -13.96 21.29
CA ALA A 486 19.90 -13.30 20.26
C ALA A 486 21.17 -12.62 20.81
N LYS A 487 21.25 -12.36 22.13
CA LYS A 487 22.39 -11.72 22.83
C LYS A 487 22.88 -10.39 22.23
N VAL A 488 22.03 -9.67 21.52
CA VAL A 488 22.38 -8.36 20.92
C VAL A 488 22.63 -7.36 22.05
N PRO A 489 23.79 -6.68 22.12
CA PRO A 489 24.20 -5.86 23.27
C PRO A 489 23.53 -4.48 23.31
N VAL A 490 22.19 -4.47 23.22
CA VAL A 490 21.36 -3.26 23.26
C VAL A 490 20.16 -3.45 24.19
N ARG A 491 19.68 -2.34 24.74
CA ARG A 491 18.38 -2.26 25.43
C ARG A 491 17.54 -1.19 24.76
N VAL A 492 16.32 -1.53 24.38
CA VAL A 492 15.37 -0.62 23.74
C VAL A 492 14.26 -0.32 24.74
N THR A 493 14.03 0.96 25.01
CA THR A 493 12.97 1.41 25.90
C THR A 493 12.01 2.29 25.08
N PRO A 494 10.86 1.76 24.65
CA PRO A 494 9.90 2.52 23.85
C PRO A 494 9.14 3.52 24.73
N PHE A 495 8.67 4.62 24.15
CA PHE A 495 7.79 5.58 24.80
C PHE A 495 6.71 6.08 23.83
N LYS A 496 5.58 6.51 24.40
CA LYS A 496 4.44 6.99 23.61
C LYS A 496 4.79 8.25 22.86
N VAL A 497 4.43 8.30 21.59
CA VAL A 497 4.47 9.53 20.81
C VAL A 497 3.07 10.09 20.60
N ASN A 498 3.02 11.39 20.33
CA ASN A 498 1.80 12.04 19.86
C ASN A 498 1.86 12.10 18.34
N HIS A 499 1.44 11.01 17.72
CA HIS A 499 1.26 10.93 16.27
C HIS A 499 -0.24 10.91 15.95
N GLY A 500 -0.62 11.10 14.69
CA GLY A 500 -2.02 11.23 14.27
C GLY A 500 -2.90 10.03 14.67
N SER A 501 -4.22 10.15 14.51
CA SER A 501 -5.16 9.08 14.87
C SER A 501 -5.06 7.81 14.01
N ASP A 502 -4.29 7.88 12.92
CA ASP A 502 -4.05 6.86 11.90
C ASP A 502 -3.08 5.75 12.32
N VAL A 503 -2.23 5.99 13.33
CA VAL A 503 -1.23 5.02 13.83
C VAL A 503 -1.11 5.10 15.35
N GLN A 504 -2.06 4.46 16.03
CA GLN A 504 -2.34 4.61 17.47
C GLN A 504 -1.22 4.09 18.37
N HIS A 505 -0.42 3.14 17.90
CA HIS A 505 0.63 2.48 18.68
C HIS A 505 2.03 2.94 18.35
N ALA A 506 2.16 4.04 17.59
CA ALA A 506 3.45 4.59 17.25
C ALA A 506 4.30 4.88 18.49
N MET A 507 5.62 4.71 18.34
CA MET A 507 6.56 4.89 19.45
C MET A 507 7.86 5.58 19.08
N GLY A 508 8.32 6.42 19.98
CA GLY A 508 9.73 6.79 20.07
C GLY A 508 10.48 5.77 20.92
N MET A 509 11.81 5.86 20.94
CA MET A 509 12.61 4.92 21.71
C MET A 509 13.91 5.51 22.25
N MET A 510 14.31 5.02 23.42
CA MET A 510 15.67 5.15 23.95
C MET A 510 16.42 3.84 23.68
N VAL A 511 17.48 3.90 22.88
CA VAL A 511 18.36 2.77 22.57
C VAL A 511 19.64 2.91 23.37
N GLU A 512 19.82 2.06 24.38
CA GLU A 512 21.02 1.98 25.19
C GLU A 512 21.98 0.93 24.62
N LEU A 513 23.18 1.37 24.21
CA LEU A 513 24.26 0.48 23.76
C LEU A 513 25.02 -0.02 24.98
N LEU A 514 25.18 -1.34 25.10
CA LEU A 514 25.77 -1.94 26.30
C LEU A 514 27.26 -2.27 26.11
N ASP A 515 28.04 -2.11 27.17
CA ASP A 515 29.42 -2.57 27.23
C ASP A 515 29.51 -4.08 27.50
N LYS A 516 30.74 -4.63 27.52
CA LYS A 516 30.97 -6.06 27.80
C LYS A 516 30.49 -6.50 29.20
N LYS A 517 30.25 -5.56 30.12
CA LYS A 517 29.75 -5.81 31.48
C LYS A 517 28.22 -5.61 31.57
N GLY A 518 27.55 -5.33 30.45
CA GLY A 518 26.11 -5.07 30.38
C GLY A 518 25.69 -3.70 30.90
N LYS A 519 26.64 -2.77 31.11
CA LYS A 519 26.36 -1.38 31.50
C LYS A 519 26.15 -0.50 30.27
N THR A 520 25.30 0.52 30.38
CA THR A 520 25.07 1.48 29.29
C THR A 520 26.36 2.26 29.00
N ALA A 521 26.86 2.11 27.77
CA ALA A 521 28.02 2.83 27.24
C ALA A 521 27.61 4.11 26.51
N LEU A 522 26.49 4.07 25.77
CA LEU A 522 25.97 5.19 25.00
C LEU A 522 24.43 5.11 24.93
N ARG A 523 23.78 6.27 24.87
CA ARG A 523 22.33 6.39 24.70
C ARG A 523 21.98 7.13 23.41
N ILE A 524 21.12 6.51 22.60
CA ILE A 524 20.55 7.11 21.39
C ILE A 524 19.06 7.31 21.63
N GLY A 525 18.64 8.56 21.69
CA GLY A 525 17.22 8.92 21.68
C GLY A 525 16.73 9.00 20.23
N TYR A 526 15.59 8.39 19.93
CA TYR A 526 14.96 8.36 18.61
C TYR A 526 13.51 8.79 18.75
N THR A 527 13.12 9.88 18.10
CA THR A 527 11.78 10.46 18.29
C THR A 527 10.68 9.73 17.52
N ALA A 528 11.03 9.02 16.44
CA ALA A 528 10.08 8.60 15.40
C ALA A 528 9.22 9.79 14.94
N ASP A 529 8.00 9.52 14.47
CA ASP A 529 7.02 10.52 14.09
C ASP A 529 6.19 10.94 15.30
N THR A 530 6.37 12.17 15.74
CA THR A 530 5.70 12.70 16.94
C THR A 530 5.59 14.21 16.87
N ALA A 531 4.51 14.78 17.38
CA ALA A 531 4.46 16.17 17.80
C ALA A 531 5.30 16.42 19.06
N TYR A 532 5.58 17.69 19.35
CA TYR A 532 6.14 18.06 20.65
C TYR A 532 5.04 18.00 21.72
N PHE A 533 5.38 17.44 22.89
CA PHE A 533 4.55 17.47 24.09
C PHE A 533 5.43 17.60 25.33
N GLU A 534 4.85 18.06 26.45
CA GLU A 534 5.60 18.51 27.64
C GLU A 534 6.56 17.44 28.21
N ASP A 535 6.16 16.17 28.18
CA ASP A 535 6.94 15.07 28.75
C ASP A 535 7.90 14.39 27.76
N LEU A 536 7.94 14.80 26.48
CA LEU A 536 8.76 14.16 25.45
C LEU A 536 10.25 14.12 25.84
N HIS A 537 10.77 15.23 26.38
CA HIS A 537 12.17 15.34 26.81
C HIS A 537 12.52 14.40 27.98
N LYS A 538 11.55 14.04 28.83
CA LYS A 538 11.77 13.14 29.99
C LYS A 538 12.07 11.72 29.53
N HIS A 539 11.45 11.28 28.43
CA HIS A 539 11.75 9.98 27.82
C HIS A 539 13.12 9.94 27.14
N LEU A 540 13.62 11.11 26.75
CA LEU A 540 14.88 11.30 26.03
C LEU A 540 15.99 11.85 26.94
N GLU A 541 15.77 11.85 28.26
CA GLU A 541 16.71 12.39 29.24
C GLU A 541 18.05 11.65 29.16
N LYS A 542 19.16 12.39 29.20
CA LYS A 542 20.53 11.84 29.17
C LYS A 542 20.89 11.08 27.90
N CYS A 543 20.15 11.28 26.79
CA CYS A 543 20.63 10.79 25.50
C CYS A 543 21.97 11.46 25.14
N ASP A 544 22.93 10.65 24.69
CA ASP A 544 24.19 11.16 24.15
C ASP A 544 23.97 11.67 22.72
N ILE A 545 23.22 10.89 21.94
CA ILE A 545 22.84 11.22 20.56
C ILE A 545 21.31 11.33 20.53
N LEU A 546 20.79 12.41 19.95
CA LEU A 546 19.36 12.56 19.66
C LEU A 546 19.16 12.51 18.14
N ILE A 547 18.37 11.55 17.66
CA ILE A 547 17.84 11.51 16.30
C ILE A 547 16.41 12.06 16.37
N ALA A 548 16.21 13.24 15.81
CA ALA A 548 14.91 13.91 15.77
C ALA A 548 14.44 14.06 14.33
N HIS A 549 13.23 13.59 14.04
CA HIS A 549 12.54 13.77 12.76
C HIS A 549 11.77 15.07 12.77
N ILE A 550 11.90 15.91 11.74
CA ILE A 550 11.28 17.23 11.73
C ILE A 550 10.47 17.48 10.45
N SER A 551 9.18 17.73 10.60
CA SER A 551 8.36 18.13 9.44
C SER A 551 8.70 19.53 8.89
N GLN A 552 8.33 19.78 7.64
CA GLN A 552 8.49 21.09 7.00
C GLN A 552 7.90 22.21 7.86
N PRO A 553 8.59 23.34 8.08
CA PRO A 553 8.07 24.38 8.95
C PRO A 553 6.79 25.04 8.40
N SER A 554 5.83 25.35 9.28
CA SER A 554 4.63 26.10 8.91
C SER A 554 4.82 27.62 9.06
N ILE A 555 4.05 28.42 8.33
CA ILE A 555 4.13 29.88 8.43
C ILE A 555 3.69 30.34 9.83
N GLU A 556 2.71 29.68 10.45
CA GLU A 556 2.24 30.04 11.79
C GLU A 556 3.35 29.86 12.85
N GLU A 557 4.06 28.73 12.86
CA GLU A 557 5.13 28.49 13.84
C GLU A 557 6.36 29.40 13.65
N LEU A 558 6.58 29.90 12.43
CA LEU A 558 7.63 30.87 12.16
C LEU A 558 7.25 32.27 12.66
N LYS A 559 5.96 32.64 12.57
CA LYS A 559 5.44 33.94 13.02
C LYS A 559 5.21 34.02 14.53
N ASP A 560 4.75 32.92 15.15
CA ASP A 560 4.41 32.85 16.57
C ASP A 560 5.25 31.77 17.28
N PRO A 561 6.22 32.16 18.13
CA PRO A 561 7.06 31.21 18.87
C PRO A 561 6.32 30.30 19.85
N SER A 562 5.06 30.60 20.19
CA SER A 562 4.23 29.78 21.09
C SER A 562 3.50 28.64 20.39
N LYS A 563 3.48 28.64 19.05
CA LYS A 563 2.77 27.62 18.26
C LYS A 563 3.64 26.39 18.04
N PHE A 564 3.07 25.24 18.37
CA PHE A 564 3.61 23.92 18.05
C PHE A 564 2.67 23.23 17.05
N LYS A 565 3.21 22.26 16.31
CA LYS A 565 2.42 21.38 15.45
C LYS A 565 1.81 20.25 16.25
N ASP A 566 0.67 19.75 15.77
CA ASP A 566 -0.15 18.77 16.48
C ASP A 566 0.19 17.31 16.13
N THR A 567 0.86 17.03 15.00
CA THR A 567 1.11 15.65 14.51
C THR A 567 2.59 15.26 14.40
N HIS A 568 3.44 16.17 13.93
CA HIS A 568 4.88 15.94 13.77
C HIS A 568 5.67 17.08 14.40
N LEU A 569 6.94 16.84 14.72
CA LEU A 569 7.84 17.82 15.29
C LEU A 569 7.98 18.95 14.28
N GLY A 570 7.53 20.13 14.68
CA GLY A 570 7.74 21.37 13.94
C GLY A 570 9.06 22.04 14.34
N TYR A 571 9.35 23.18 13.72
CA TYR A 571 10.57 23.94 13.99
C TYR A 571 10.69 24.40 15.45
N ARG A 572 9.60 24.92 16.02
CA ARG A 572 9.56 25.38 17.42
C ARG A 572 9.64 24.23 18.42
N GLY A 573 8.89 23.16 18.15
CA GLY A 573 8.87 21.95 18.97
C GLY A 573 10.25 21.30 19.05
N THR A 574 10.92 21.15 17.90
CA THR A 574 12.28 20.61 17.82
C THR A 574 13.27 21.49 18.57
N ALA A 575 13.22 22.82 18.41
CA ALA A 575 14.11 23.72 19.13
C ALA A 575 13.92 23.67 20.66
N LYS A 576 12.67 23.49 21.13
CA LYS A 576 12.35 23.33 22.55
C LYS A 576 12.86 21.99 23.08
N LEU A 577 12.61 20.89 22.37
CA LEU A 577 13.12 19.56 22.71
C LEU A 577 14.64 19.55 22.83
N LEU A 578 15.35 20.15 21.87
CA LEU A 578 16.80 20.26 21.89
C LEU A 578 17.31 20.98 23.15
N ARG A 579 16.67 22.09 23.52
CA ARG A 579 17.03 22.88 24.70
C ARG A 579 16.86 22.10 26.01
N GLU A 580 15.83 21.25 26.06
CA GLU A 580 15.48 20.43 27.23
C GLU A 580 16.36 19.18 27.34
N CYS A 581 16.63 18.50 26.22
CA CYS A 581 17.43 17.27 26.22
C CYS A 581 18.94 17.51 26.32
N GLN A 582 19.45 18.60 25.73
CA GLN A 582 20.88 18.93 25.65
C GLN A 582 21.80 17.73 25.27
N PRO A 583 21.53 17.04 24.15
CA PRO A 583 22.35 15.89 23.73
C PRO A 583 23.78 16.31 23.40
N LYS A 584 24.74 15.37 23.44
CA LYS A 584 26.12 15.61 22.96
C LYS A 584 26.19 15.79 21.44
N LEU A 585 25.26 15.20 20.71
CA LEU A 585 25.06 15.43 19.28
C LEU A 585 23.59 15.25 18.93
N ALA A 586 22.98 16.22 18.28
CA ALA A 586 21.66 16.08 17.68
C ALA A 586 21.76 15.92 16.17
N LEU A 587 21.10 14.90 15.64
CA LEU A 587 20.96 14.58 14.23
C LEU A 587 19.51 14.84 13.83
N ILE A 588 19.32 15.81 12.95
CA ILE A 588 18.00 16.22 12.47
C ILE A 588 17.76 15.58 11.12
N GLY A 589 16.78 14.68 11.03
CA GLY A 589 16.41 13.96 9.82
C GLY A 589 14.94 14.17 9.46
N GLU A 590 14.48 13.48 8.41
CA GLU A 590 13.08 13.43 8.00
C GLU A 590 12.40 14.80 7.85
N PHE A 591 12.89 15.58 6.89
CA PHE A 591 12.51 16.99 6.71
C PHE A 591 11.12 17.21 6.09
N TRP A 592 10.40 16.11 5.75
CA TRP A 592 9.11 16.03 5.06
C TRP A 592 9.07 16.77 3.70
N ALA A 593 8.26 16.31 2.74
CA ALA A 593 8.31 16.80 1.35
C ALA A 593 7.83 18.26 1.18
N GLY A 594 8.73 19.21 1.38
CA GLY A 594 8.53 20.64 1.10
C GLY A 594 8.98 21.08 -0.31
N PHE A 595 8.45 22.22 -0.77
CA PHE A 595 8.75 22.83 -2.07
C PHE A 595 10.22 23.22 -2.32
N THR A 596 11.10 23.15 -1.30
CA THR A 596 12.52 23.53 -1.40
C THR A 596 13.37 22.87 -0.31
N ASP A 597 14.67 22.69 -0.56
CA ASP A 597 15.61 22.08 0.38
C ASP A 597 16.02 23.07 1.49
N LEU A 598 15.40 22.92 2.67
CA LEU A 598 15.63 23.78 3.83
C LEU A 598 16.55 23.16 4.88
N ARG A 599 17.19 22.01 4.63
CA ARG A 599 17.92 21.24 5.66
C ARG A 599 18.98 22.07 6.39
N ILE A 600 19.85 22.74 5.63
CA ILE A 600 20.93 23.56 6.20
C ILE A 600 20.39 24.84 6.87
N PRO A 601 19.54 25.66 6.22
CA PRO A 601 18.94 26.84 6.86
C PRO A 601 18.17 26.51 8.15
N LEU A 602 17.38 25.43 8.12
CA LEU A 602 16.55 25.03 9.24
C LEU A 602 17.41 24.60 10.44
N VAL A 603 18.45 23.78 10.23
CA VAL A 603 19.35 23.40 11.32
C VAL A 603 20.15 24.59 11.87
N LYS A 604 20.57 25.54 11.02
CA LYS A 604 21.18 26.79 11.51
C LYS A 604 20.22 27.54 12.44
N GLY A 605 18.95 27.61 12.09
CA GLY A 605 17.90 28.20 12.91
C GLY A 605 17.64 27.45 14.22
N LEU A 606 17.61 26.11 14.17
CA LEU A 606 17.47 25.27 15.37
C LEU A 606 18.61 25.50 16.36
N ARG A 607 19.85 25.64 15.89
CA ARG A 607 21.01 25.99 16.75
C ARG A 607 20.80 27.32 17.46
N LEU A 608 20.35 28.34 16.73
CA LEU A 608 20.06 29.66 17.28
C LEU A 608 18.99 29.59 18.37
N HIS A 609 17.88 28.90 18.10
CA HIS A 609 16.75 28.86 19.03
C HIS A 609 16.93 27.92 20.21
N SER A 610 17.67 26.82 20.05
CA SER A 610 17.97 25.89 21.14
C SER A 610 19.16 26.34 22.00
N GLY A 611 20.07 27.14 21.44
CA GLY A 611 21.35 27.50 22.06
C GLY A 611 22.45 26.43 21.88
N LEU A 612 22.15 25.34 21.19
CA LEU A 612 23.09 24.23 20.96
C LEU A 612 23.88 24.42 19.67
N LYS A 613 25.19 24.16 19.70
CA LYS A 613 26.06 24.24 18.51
C LYS A 613 26.16 22.89 17.76
N ASN A 614 25.96 21.81 18.49
CA ASN A 614 26.12 20.41 18.12
C ASN A 614 24.85 19.80 17.52
N VAL A 615 24.19 20.52 16.62
CA VAL A 615 22.99 20.07 15.90
C VAL A 615 23.35 19.96 14.42
N LEU A 616 23.26 18.80 13.79
CA LEU A 616 23.61 18.58 12.38
C LEU A 616 22.39 18.10 11.59
N PRO A 617 22.22 18.54 10.33
CA PRO A 617 21.31 17.83 9.43
C PRO A 617 21.90 16.45 9.13
N ALA A 618 21.05 15.44 9.19
CA ALA A 618 21.38 14.06 8.88
C ALA A 618 20.65 13.64 7.61
N GLY A 619 21.31 12.79 6.82
CA GLY A 619 20.78 12.27 5.58
C GLY A 619 21.71 11.22 5.01
N LEU A 620 21.28 10.65 3.88
CA LEU A 620 21.92 9.53 3.22
C LEU A 620 23.45 9.68 3.15
N SER A 621 24.17 8.59 3.44
CA SER A 621 25.64 8.49 3.44
C SER A 621 26.37 9.10 4.65
N MET A 622 25.65 9.60 5.67
CA MET A 622 26.30 9.91 6.95
C MET A 622 26.65 8.62 7.70
N HIS A 623 27.92 8.46 8.07
CA HIS A 623 28.39 7.40 8.96
C HIS A 623 29.06 8.02 10.19
N LEU A 624 28.43 7.85 11.36
CA LEU A 624 28.91 8.33 12.65
C LEU A 624 29.57 7.19 13.42
N ARG A 625 30.86 7.31 13.70
CA ARG A 625 31.59 6.38 14.54
C ARG A 625 31.26 6.62 16.02
N LEU A 626 30.83 5.55 16.67
CA LEU A 626 30.57 5.44 18.09
C LEU A 626 31.84 4.85 18.74
N PRO A 627 32.30 5.31 19.92
CA PRO A 627 31.78 6.36 20.81
C PRO A 627 32.40 7.75 20.60
N SER A 628 33.34 7.91 19.64
CA SER A 628 34.07 9.16 19.44
C SER A 628 33.21 10.30 18.87
N LEU A 629 32.07 9.96 18.26
CA LEU A 629 31.21 10.87 17.51
C LEU A 629 31.94 11.49 16.30
N ASP A 630 32.93 10.78 15.75
CA ASP A 630 33.55 11.19 14.49
C ASP A 630 32.62 10.85 13.34
N ILE A 631 32.50 11.74 12.35
CA ILE A 631 31.77 11.48 11.11
C ILE A 631 32.79 11.16 10.02
N GLU A 632 32.54 10.12 9.24
CA GLU A 632 33.33 9.83 8.05
C GLU A 632 33.16 10.93 7.01
N CYS A 633 34.26 11.51 6.54
CA CYS A 633 34.21 12.45 5.45
C CYS A 633 33.67 11.78 4.17
N THR A 634 32.70 12.38 3.49
CA THR A 634 32.10 11.84 2.26
C THR A 634 33.14 11.57 1.18
N GLU A 635 34.10 12.49 1.01
CA GLU A 635 35.12 12.42 -0.05
C GLU A 635 36.28 11.47 0.30
N CYS A 636 37.03 11.77 1.35
CA CYS A 636 38.25 11.03 1.67
C CYS A 636 38.03 9.86 2.65
N ARG A 637 36.80 9.64 3.13
CA ARG A 637 36.42 8.61 4.12
C ARG A 637 37.15 8.70 5.47
N LYS A 638 37.91 9.76 5.72
CA LYS A 638 38.61 9.99 6.99
C LYS A 638 37.62 10.26 8.13
N PRO A 639 37.68 9.52 9.24
CA PRO A 639 36.94 9.87 10.46
C PRO A 639 37.39 11.23 10.97
N THR A 640 36.45 12.14 11.18
CA THR A 640 36.72 13.51 11.60
C THR A 640 35.77 13.89 12.73
N PRO A 641 36.23 14.56 13.80
CA PRO A 641 35.36 15.02 14.87
C PRO A 641 34.16 15.79 14.31
N PHE A 642 32.94 15.49 14.77
CA PHE A 642 31.74 16.15 14.25
C PHE A 642 31.79 17.69 14.38
N THR A 643 32.57 18.22 15.32
CA THR A 643 32.80 19.65 15.52
C THR A 643 33.57 20.30 14.37
N ASP A 644 34.38 19.53 13.65
CA ASP A 644 35.24 19.98 12.56
C ASP A 644 34.60 19.72 11.19
N ILE A 645 33.54 18.91 11.15
CA ILE A 645 32.78 18.60 9.93
C ILE A 645 32.02 19.82 9.44
N LYS A 646 32.13 20.08 8.14
CA LYS A 646 31.29 21.02 7.42
C LYS A 646 30.28 20.24 6.58
N VAL A 647 29.03 20.69 6.62
CA VAL A 647 27.96 20.12 5.80
C VAL A 647 27.78 21.00 4.57
N ALA A 648 28.02 20.42 3.40
CA ALA A 648 27.74 21.05 2.12
C ALA A 648 26.35 20.64 1.61
N PRO A 649 25.63 21.55 0.92
CA PRO A 649 24.37 21.22 0.27
C PRO A 649 24.60 20.15 -0.80
N PRO A 650 23.53 19.44 -1.23
CA PRO A 650 23.66 18.48 -2.31
C PRO A 650 24.01 19.18 -3.63
N THR A 651 24.66 18.45 -4.55
CA THR A 651 24.96 18.93 -5.92
C THR A 651 23.70 19.10 -6.77
N ASP A 652 22.73 18.22 -6.55
CA ASP A 652 21.41 18.28 -7.17
C ASP A 652 20.36 18.63 -6.11
N ASN A 653 19.29 19.34 -6.50
CA ASN A 653 18.18 19.64 -5.60
C ASN A 653 17.73 18.36 -4.88
N PHE A 654 17.58 18.43 -3.55
CA PHE A 654 17.19 17.34 -2.65
C PHE A 654 18.04 16.04 -2.70
N GLY A 655 19.26 16.10 -3.26
CA GLY A 655 20.23 15.01 -3.24
C GLY A 655 20.87 14.76 -1.86
N SER A 656 21.97 13.99 -1.86
CA SER A 656 22.71 13.67 -0.62
C SER A 656 23.55 14.86 -0.13
N LEU A 657 23.52 15.11 1.19
CA LEU A 657 24.43 16.05 1.83
C LEU A 657 25.86 15.50 1.80
N ALA A 658 26.85 16.38 1.67
CA ALA A 658 28.25 16.01 1.83
C ALA A 658 28.78 16.47 3.20
N TYR A 659 29.48 15.57 3.88
CA TYR A 659 30.12 15.80 5.19
C TYR A 659 31.62 15.90 4.96
N LEU A 660 32.15 17.12 5.00
CA LEU A 660 33.51 17.41 4.56
C LEU A 660 34.41 17.72 5.76
N CYS A 661 35.54 17.03 5.84
CA CYS A 661 36.60 17.38 6.77
C CYS A 661 37.29 18.68 6.33
N PRO A 662 38.04 19.37 7.21
CA PRO A 662 38.75 20.61 6.86
C PRO A 662 39.65 20.49 5.62
N GLY A 663 40.28 19.34 5.39
CA GLY A 663 41.15 19.11 4.24
C GLY A 663 40.42 18.96 2.90
N CYS A 664 39.13 18.58 2.90
CA CYS A 664 38.32 18.42 1.68
C CYS A 664 37.45 19.65 1.38
N MET A 665 37.48 20.66 2.25
CA MET A 665 36.73 21.92 2.07
C MET A 665 37.44 22.92 1.13
N ILE A 666 38.71 22.68 0.81
CA ILE A 666 39.60 23.59 0.06
C ILE A 666 39.93 23.01 -1.33
N GLY A 667 39.30 21.89 -1.70
CA GLY A 667 39.50 21.18 -2.96
C GLY A 667 38.59 21.66 -4.07
#